data_AF-A0A7R7WFU2-F1
#
_entry.id   AF-A0A7R7WFU2-F1
#
_cell.length_a   1.000
_cell.length_b   1.000
_cell.length_c   1.000
_cell.angle_alpha   90.00
_cell.angle_beta   90.00
_cell.angle_gamma   90.00
#
_symmetry.space_group_name_H-M   'P 1'
#
loop_
_entity.id
_entity.type
_entity.pdbx_description
1 polymer ?
#
loop_
_entity_poly.entity_id
_entity_poly.type
_entity_poly.pdbx_seq_one_letter_code
_entity_poly.pdbx_strand_id
1 'polypeptide(L)'
;MPLPFRDNSSSGRKSSQQQRYTPLHESIPEEVQDDRRYSETFTLSDLSDPDLDEDSRIKLRRVDNAKRSNEASAYANRRSTDVEAYLDSITEAEQELLAAARQYELTDDSDDGDYTVKKKGHHRRTSSFRRHTPRTGWRAYYYSRWLWRTLVVIFVALGMMVWAFLNLAWSEDEFERDMTPAESWFPTPKGGALEEWAEDYRKAEALVSQMTLIEKINITTGIGWQMGLCVGNTGSADLVKFPSLCLQDGPLGLRYADLISAFPAGITTGATWNRDLIRQRGAALGEEARIKGVNVLLGPSMGSLGMMPAGGRNWESFGSDPVLQGVAAAETIRGIQSNGVMATAKHYILNEQEHFRQANEWGIPTAMSSNVGDRALHEVFAWPFAESIRADVASVMCAYQMVNNSHACENSKLLNGILKDEMGFQGFVQSDWLAQRSGINSALGGLDMSMPGDGLHWADGRSLWGPELTCAVLNTSVPMDRLNDMVTRIVASWYHLGQDLWPRPAPDGDGGPTFSSWTNDEVGWLHQGSPDDEAYGVVNRFINAQGEGENAHSIIARKVAAEGIVMVKNDQNTLPLSRRPVSPSGGPYRVGVYGDDAGPAGGPNACPDRGCNQGTLAMGWGSGTVEFPYLISPIDALNTAWATEIDMHSYMRNAVMPADAADRDLCLVFANADSGEGYISSGGINGDRSNLFLQKGGDSLIKTVANNCGGPTVVVVHAVGPVVVESWIDLPGVAAVLFAHLPGQESGNALVDVLFGEVDASGRLPYTVGKRLADYGPGAQVLYEPNAPVPQVDFTDGLYIDHRYFDRHNITPRFEFGFGLSYATFELAELQVNALQSKSRLPASRPPAMISPPEYDLEPPRNESFFFPPGFNVVSKFIYPYLPSLDGTDPANYTHYPIGYDKPRTPSQAGGGLGGNPSLFEEMANVEVQVRNTGPRSGQTVVQMYVSFPEEVTEEGDWVEVHDRSSSKTKIERVPEKIDFPVRVLRNFTKVALEPGEAQTVSMSLSRKDLSYWSVRQQNWVMPDGDFEIWVGQSSRDLPLRGYY
;
A
#
# COMPACT_ATOMS: atom_id res chain seq x y z
N MET A 1 22.69 32.19 69.00
CA MET A 1 21.44 32.33 69.77
C MET A 1 21.03 33.80 69.75
N PRO A 2 19.72 34.15 69.77
CA PRO A 2 18.52 33.32 69.62
C PRO A 2 17.70 33.64 68.35
N LEU A 3 16.65 32.85 68.08
CA LEU A 3 15.57 33.13 67.12
C LEU A 3 14.54 34.13 67.72
N PRO A 4 13.64 34.73 66.93
CA PRO A 4 12.32 34.09 66.71
C PRO A 4 11.70 34.22 65.30
N PHE A 5 10.67 33.39 65.06
CA PHE A 5 9.91 33.17 63.84
C PHE A 5 8.86 34.27 63.51
N ARG A 6 8.47 34.38 62.22
CA ARG A 6 7.04 34.34 61.80
C ARG A 6 6.79 34.11 60.29
N ASP A 7 6.19 32.96 60.00
CA ASP A 7 5.27 32.51 58.92
C ASP A 7 5.23 33.05 57.46
N ASN A 8 5.29 32.07 56.54
CA ASN A 8 4.52 31.85 55.28
C ASN A 8 4.36 32.99 54.24
N SER A 9 4.58 32.79 52.93
CA SER A 9 4.24 31.60 52.10
C SER A 9 4.91 31.60 50.72
N SER A 10 5.33 30.43 50.22
CA SER A 10 5.25 29.97 48.80
C SER A 10 6.20 28.79 48.56
N SER A 11 5.68 27.67 48.04
CA SER A 11 6.45 26.44 47.79
C SER A 11 6.80 26.29 46.31
N GLY A 12 8.06 26.51 45.95
CA GLY A 12 8.57 26.18 44.62
C GLY A 12 8.82 24.66 44.49
N ARG A 13 8.12 23.99 43.56
CA ARG A 13 8.49 22.66 43.09
C ARG A 13 9.43 22.79 41.89
N LYS A 14 10.58 22.11 41.95
CA LYS A 14 11.45 21.92 40.77
C LYS A 14 10.78 20.90 39.83
N SER A 15 10.71 21.22 38.55
CA SER A 15 10.27 20.28 37.50
C SER A 15 11.47 19.49 36.97
N SER A 16 11.41 18.16 37.08
CA SER A 16 12.17 17.26 36.21
C SER A 16 11.27 16.88 35.03
N GLN A 17 11.62 17.34 33.82
CA GLN A 17 10.98 16.88 32.59
C GLN A 17 11.61 15.56 32.15
N GLN A 18 10.80 14.52 31.99
CA GLN A 18 11.15 13.34 31.21
C GLN A 18 9.87 12.70 30.67
N GLN A 19 9.85 12.48 29.34
CA GLN A 19 8.92 11.65 28.54
C GLN A 19 7.40 11.78 28.78
N ARG A 20 6.69 12.31 27.79
CA ARG A 20 5.24 12.13 27.60
C ARG A 20 4.98 11.01 26.59
N TYR A 21 4.99 9.76 27.05
CA TYR A 21 4.14 8.70 26.51
C TYR A 21 3.34 8.17 27.69
N THR A 22 2.02 8.17 27.59
CA THR A 22 1.15 7.63 28.65
C THR A 22 0.87 6.16 28.35
N PRO A 23 1.38 5.20 29.14
CA PRO A 23 1.01 3.80 28.98
C PRO A 23 -0.41 3.60 29.54
N LEU A 24 -1.26 2.92 28.78
CA LEU A 24 -2.37 2.17 29.37
C LEU A 24 -1.80 0.85 29.91
N HIS A 25 -2.20 0.48 31.12
CA HIS A 25 -1.45 -0.39 32.05
C HIS A 25 -1.07 -1.81 31.55
N GLU A 26 0.18 -2.19 31.90
CA GLU A 26 0.66 -3.41 32.59
C GLU A 26 0.17 -4.82 32.16
N SER A 27 1.02 -5.86 32.09
CA SER A 27 2.28 -6.09 32.82
C SER A 27 3.29 -6.99 32.10
N ILE A 28 4.59 -6.66 32.19
CA ILE A 28 5.70 -7.64 32.11
C ILE A 28 6.65 -7.33 33.29
N PRO A 29 7.09 -8.31 34.10
CA PRO A 29 7.92 -8.06 35.27
C PRO A 29 9.39 -7.82 34.91
N GLU A 30 9.99 -6.76 35.46
CA GLU A 30 11.45 -6.58 35.51
C GLU A 30 12.08 -7.47 36.59
N GLU A 31 13.17 -8.18 36.27
CA GLU A 31 14.06 -8.75 37.29
C GLU A 31 15.53 -8.31 37.10
N VAL A 32 15.98 -7.51 38.06
CA VAL A 32 17.31 -7.50 38.70
C VAL A 32 18.55 -7.23 37.81
N GLN A 33 18.98 -5.97 37.82
CA GLN A 33 20.39 -5.60 37.62
C GLN A 33 21.25 -6.04 38.81
N ASP A 34 22.46 -6.58 38.56
CA ASP A 34 23.58 -6.57 39.52
C ASP A 34 24.73 -5.68 38.98
N ASP A 35 25.36 -4.94 39.89
CA ASP A 35 26.02 -3.66 39.62
C ASP A 35 27.55 -3.77 39.67
N ARG A 36 28.24 -3.78 38.52
CA ARG A 36 29.70 -3.65 38.44
C ARG A 36 30.20 -2.75 37.30
N ARG A 37 30.37 -1.47 37.65
CA ARG A 37 31.25 -0.49 36.99
C ARG A 37 32.59 -1.06 36.54
N TYR A 38 33.04 -0.68 35.35
CA TYR A 38 34.34 -0.04 35.14
C TYR A 38 34.22 1.02 34.03
N SER A 39 34.85 2.19 34.24
CA SER A 39 34.97 3.22 33.20
C SER A 39 36.38 3.19 32.62
N GLU A 40 36.54 3.46 31.32
CA GLU A 40 37.67 4.27 30.85
C GLU A 40 37.42 4.82 29.44
N THR A 41 37.54 6.13 29.29
CA THR A 41 37.64 6.84 28.01
C THR A 41 39.04 6.67 27.43
N PHE A 42 39.17 6.45 26.13
CA PHE A 42 40.43 6.70 25.42
C PHE A 42 40.22 7.31 24.03
N THR A 43 40.75 8.51 23.85
CA THR A 43 40.96 9.17 22.55
C THR A 43 42.27 8.69 21.94
N LEU A 44 42.33 8.48 20.63
CA LEU A 44 43.59 8.21 19.92
C LEU A 44 43.91 9.31 18.89
N SER A 45 45.07 9.92 19.06
CA SER A 45 45.72 10.80 18.09
C SER A 45 47.21 10.46 18.06
N ASP A 46 47.82 10.56 16.87
CA ASP A 46 49.25 10.42 16.56
C ASP A 46 49.96 9.11 16.93
N LEU A 47 50.30 8.33 15.88
CA LEU A 47 51.63 7.76 15.73
C LEU A 47 52.10 7.88 14.28
N SER A 48 53.15 8.68 14.09
CA SER A 48 53.92 8.80 12.85
C SER A 48 55.35 8.30 13.09
N ASP A 49 55.88 7.46 12.21
CA ASP A 49 57.32 7.44 11.90
C ASP A 49 57.53 6.84 10.48
N PRO A 50 58.56 7.26 9.71
CA PRO A 50 58.67 6.98 8.28
C PRO A 50 59.75 5.92 7.91
N ASP A 51 60.11 5.91 6.62
CA ASP A 51 61.23 5.23 5.96
C ASP A 51 61.09 3.72 5.66
N LEU A 52 60.86 3.39 4.38
CA LEU A 52 61.88 2.76 3.51
C LEU A 52 61.41 2.72 2.03
N ASP A 53 62.37 2.88 1.10
CA ASP A 53 62.15 3.24 -0.32
C ASP A 53 61.84 2.09 -1.32
N GLU A 54 61.35 2.51 -2.49
CA GLU A 54 61.28 1.89 -3.83
C GLU A 54 61.75 0.42 -4.05
N ASP A 55 60.86 -0.44 -4.58
CA ASP A 55 60.68 -0.64 -6.04
C ASP A 55 59.81 -1.89 -6.35
N SER A 56 58.69 -1.71 -7.05
CA SER A 56 58.14 -2.70 -8.01
C SER A 56 56.88 -2.17 -8.72
N ARG A 57 57.07 -1.35 -9.76
CA ARG A 57 55.96 -0.92 -10.64
C ARG A 57 55.42 -2.07 -11.48
N ILE A 58 54.33 -2.73 -11.04
CA ILE A 58 53.55 -3.62 -11.91
C ILE A 58 52.53 -2.80 -12.71
N LYS A 59 52.71 -2.81 -14.04
CA LYS A 59 51.88 -2.07 -14.99
C LYS A 59 50.49 -2.70 -15.11
N LEU A 60 49.46 -2.03 -14.61
CA LEU A 60 48.08 -2.35 -14.99
C LEU A 60 47.84 -2.01 -16.47
N ARG A 61 47.24 -2.96 -17.18
CA ARG A 61 47.19 -2.98 -18.63
C ARG A 61 45.90 -2.32 -19.13
N ARG A 62 46.03 -1.09 -19.64
CA ARG A 62 44.99 -0.40 -20.41
C ARG A 62 44.44 -1.31 -21.52
N VAL A 63 43.15 -1.59 -21.48
CA VAL A 63 42.41 -2.21 -22.58
C VAL A 63 41.51 -1.13 -23.18
N ASP A 64 42.01 -0.43 -24.20
CA ASP A 64 41.19 0.48 -24.99
C ASP A 64 40.18 -0.36 -25.79
N ASN A 65 38.89 -0.24 -25.47
CA ASN A 65 37.80 -0.85 -26.25
C ASN A 65 36.82 0.22 -26.74
N ALA A 66 37.35 1.20 -27.46
CA ALA A 66 36.57 2.22 -28.14
C ALA A 66 35.83 1.63 -29.35
N LYS A 67 34.62 1.08 -29.12
CA LYS A 67 33.50 1.00 -30.09
C LYS A 67 32.22 0.42 -29.48
N ARG A 68 31.48 1.25 -28.73
CA ARG A 68 30.03 1.10 -28.58
C ARG A 68 29.41 2.48 -28.39
N SER A 69 29.18 3.16 -29.51
CA SER A 69 28.48 4.44 -29.57
C SER A 69 26.98 4.21 -29.75
N ASN A 70 26.18 4.94 -28.99
CA ASN A 70 24.75 5.22 -29.20
C ASN A 70 23.81 4.00 -29.26
N GLU A 71 23.20 3.65 -28.13
CA GLU A 71 21.78 3.25 -28.04
C GLU A 71 21.36 3.21 -26.56
N ALA A 72 20.89 4.35 -26.05
CA ALA A 72 20.26 4.51 -24.73
C ALA A 72 19.09 5.51 -24.85
N SER A 73 18.17 5.20 -25.77
CA SER A 73 16.94 5.97 -26.06
C SER A 73 16.14 5.22 -27.12
N ALA A 74 15.33 4.24 -26.70
CA ALA A 74 14.22 3.73 -27.53
C ALA A 74 13.25 2.88 -26.68
N TYR A 75 11.98 3.28 -26.66
CA TYR A 75 10.87 2.33 -26.55
C TYR A 75 11.07 1.24 -27.63
N ALA A 76 11.17 -0.03 -27.22
CA ALA A 76 11.35 -1.15 -28.14
C ALA A 76 10.03 -1.88 -28.39
N ASN A 77 9.56 -1.82 -29.64
CA ASN A 77 8.37 -2.54 -30.10
C ASN A 77 8.50 -4.06 -29.93
N ARG A 78 7.35 -4.70 -29.62
CA ARG A 78 7.15 -6.16 -29.50
C ARG A 78 7.79 -6.95 -30.65
N ARG A 79 8.28 -8.16 -30.35
CA ARG A 79 8.49 -9.25 -31.33
C ARG A 79 7.75 -10.50 -30.89
N SER A 80 7.14 -11.20 -31.84
CA SER A 80 6.11 -12.23 -31.60
C SER A 80 6.66 -13.64 -31.37
N THR A 81 7.86 -13.79 -30.79
CA THR A 81 8.49 -15.12 -30.65
C THR A 81 8.17 -15.84 -29.34
N ASP A 82 7.63 -15.13 -28.35
CA ASP A 82 7.31 -15.72 -27.03
C ASP A 82 5.87 -16.26 -26.98
N VAL A 83 5.03 -15.90 -27.97
CA VAL A 83 3.64 -16.37 -28.09
C VAL A 83 3.57 -17.83 -28.54
N GLU A 84 4.42 -18.25 -29.49
CA GLU A 84 4.43 -19.64 -29.97
C GLU A 84 4.91 -20.62 -28.88
N ALA A 85 5.93 -20.23 -28.10
CA ALA A 85 6.41 -21.01 -26.96
C ALA A 85 5.38 -21.14 -25.82
N TYR A 86 4.51 -20.13 -25.66
CA TYR A 86 3.40 -20.18 -24.71
C TYR A 86 2.27 -21.08 -25.23
N LEU A 87 1.89 -20.98 -26.51
CA LEU A 87 0.81 -21.79 -27.12
C LEU A 87 1.10 -23.29 -27.11
N ASP A 88 2.37 -23.71 -27.27
CA ASP A 88 2.79 -25.12 -27.17
C ASP A 88 2.72 -25.70 -25.74
N SER A 89 2.46 -24.88 -24.72
CA SER A 89 2.39 -25.32 -23.31
C SER A 89 0.97 -25.56 -22.79
N ILE A 90 -0.05 -25.27 -23.59
CA ILE A 90 -1.46 -25.21 -23.19
C ILE A 90 -2.13 -26.59 -23.29
N THR A 91 -2.89 -26.98 -22.27
CA THR A 91 -3.64 -28.26 -22.25
C THR A 91 -4.93 -28.21 -23.08
N GLU A 92 -5.44 -29.36 -23.54
CA GLU A 92 -6.70 -29.43 -24.31
C GLU A 92 -7.90 -28.77 -23.57
N ALA A 93 -7.93 -28.84 -22.23
CA ALA A 93 -8.97 -28.20 -21.42
C ALA A 93 -8.89 -26.66 -21.42
N GLU A 94 -7.70 -26.09 -21.55
CA GLU A 94 -7.50 -24.65 -21.69
C GLU A 94 -7.77 -24.19 -23.13
N GLN A 95 -7.56 -25.06 -24.12
CA GLN A 95 -8.01 -24.81 -25.50
C GLN A 95 -9.53 -24.76 -25.62
N GLU A 96 -10.29 -25.59 -24.88
CA GLU A 96 -11.76 -25.50 -24.85
C GLU A 96 -12.25 -24.18 -24.21
N LEU A 97 -11.58 -23.69 -23.17
CA LEU A 97 -11.86 -22.37 -22.57
C LEU A 97 -11.56 -21.21 -23.54
N LEU A 98 -10.46 -21.29 -24.29
CA LEU A 98 -10.13 -20.32 -25.34
C LEU A 98 -11.07 -20.39 -26.56
N ALA A 99 -11.60 -21.58 -26.88
CA ALA A 99 -12.58 -21.76 -27.95
C ALA A 99 -13.95 -21.14 -27.60
N ALA A 100 -14.37 -21.22 -26.33
CA ALA A 100 -15.59 -20.58 -25.85
C ALA A 100 -15.56 -19.03 -25.98
N ALA A 101 -14.36 -18.42 -25.93
CA ALA A 101 -14.18 -16.98 -26.08
C ALA A 101 -14.17 -16.49 -27.55
N ARG A 102 -14.07 -17.38 -28.55
CA ARG A 102 -13.92 -17.03 -29.98
C ARG A 102 -15.23 -17.03 -30.79
N GLN A 103 -16.39 -17.13 -30.15
CA GLN A 103 -17.66 -17.36 -30.87
C GLN A 103 -18.34 -16.12 -31.44
N TYR A 104 -17.59 -15.11 -31.91
CA TYR A 104 -18.09 -14.03 -32.77
C TYR A 104 -17.00 -13.42 -33.67
N GLU A 105 -16.56 -14.14 -34.70
CA GLU A 105 -15.98 -13.53 -35.91
C GLU A 105 -16.16 -14.47 -37.12
N LEU A 106 -16.41 -13.89 -38.30
CA LEU A 106 -16.79 -14.60 -39.54
C LEU A 106 -15.76 -14.38 -40.65
N THR A 107 -15.18 -15.47 -41.18
CA THR A 107 -14.99 -15.84 -42.62
C THR A 107 -14.85 -14.72 -43.67
N ASP A 108 -14.01 -14.73 -44.71
CA ASP A 108 -13.00 -15.65 -45.29
C ASP A 108 -11.97 -14.73 -46.07
N ASP A 109 -10.93 -15.14 -46.81
CA ASP A 109 -10.52 -16.41 -47.45
C ASP A 109 -8.97 -16.47 -47.62
N SER A 110 -8.46 -17.54 -48.22
CA SER A 110 -7.04 -17.87 -48.47
C SER A 110 -6.67 -17.91 -49.97
N ASP A 111 -5.37 -17.98 -50.30
CA ASP A 111 -4.80 -19.18 -50.97
C ASP A 111 -3.24 -19.16 -50.99
N ASP A 112 -2.64 -20.36 -51.04
CA ASP A 112 -1.21 -20.71 -50.94
C ASP A 112 -0.44 -20.54 -52.28
N GLY A 113 0.86 -20.84 -52.49
CA GLY A 113 1.99 -21.47 -51.77
C GLY A 113 3.20 -21.46 -52.76
N ASP A 114 4.36 -22.09 -52.62
CA ASP A 114 5.03 -22.92 -51.60
C ASP A 114 6.58 -22.87 -51.89
N TYR A 115 7.40 -23.40 -50.98
CA TYR A 115 8.87 -23.35 -50.90
C TYR A 115 9.59 -24.22 -51.99
N THR A 116 10.91 -24.17 -52.29
CA THR A 116 12.06 -24.46 -51.40
C THR A 116 13.46 -24.24 -52.06
N VAL A 117 14.35 -23.51 -51.35
CA VAL A 117 15.66 -23.96 -50.79
C VAL A 117 16.85 -24.50 -51.66
N LYS A 118 17.89 -23.63 -51.75
CA LYS A 118 19.38 -23.85 -51.65
C LYS A 118 20.15 -24.87 -52.52
N LYS A 119 21.24 -24.37 -53.15
CA LYS A 119 22.64 -24.77 -52.80
C LYS A 119 23.72 -23.75 -53.28
N LYS A 120 24.88 -23.73 -52.60
CA LYS A 120 26.02 -22.80 -52.80
C LYS A 120 26.98 -23.27 -53.92
N GLY A 121 27.75 -22.36 -54.57
CA GLY A 121 28.84 -22.80 -55.46
C GLY A 121 29.69 -21.79 -56.26
N HIS A 122 30.36 -20.83 -55.60
CA HIS A 122 31.67 -20.22 -56.00
C HIS A 122 31.97 -19.48 -57.34
N HIS A 123 32.72 -18.38 -57.17
CA HIS A 123 33.82 -17.82 -57.99
C HIS A 123 33.61 -16.87 -59.21
N ARG A 124 34.22 -15.67 -59.06
CA ARG A 124 34.99 -14.82 -60.02
C ARG A 124 34.35 -14.51 -61.40
N ARG A 125 34.43 -13.29 -61.97
CA ARG A 125 35.48 -12.25 -61.84
C ARG A 125 35.02 -10.89 -62.44
N THR A 126 35.31 -9.79 -61.73
CA THR A 126 35.76 -8.44 -62.19
C THR A 126 35.16 -7.66 -63.39
N SER A 127 35.16 -6.32 -63.20
CA SER A 127 35.30 -5.22 -64.18
C SER A 127 34.14 -5.02 -65.19
N SER A 128 33.24 -4.05 -65.02
CA SER A 128 33.38 -2.56 -65.11
C SER A 128 32.94 -2.02 -66.47
N PHE A 129 32.05 -1.03 -66.52
CA PHE A 129 32.29 0.27 -67.20
C PHE A 129 31.20 1.30 -66.86
N ARG A 130 31.47 2.57 -67.20
CA ARG A 130 30.74 3.80 -66.83
C ARG A 130 29.55 4.14 -67.75
N ARG A 131 28.60 4.93 -67.19
CA ARG A 131 27.83 6.07 -67.80
C ARG A 131 27.17 5.84 -69.19
N HIS A 132 25.87 6.08 -69.39
CA HIS A 132 25.25 7.43 -69.43
C HIS A 132 23.71 7.36 -69.59
N THR A 133 23.02 8.42 -69.15
CA THR A 133 21.63 8.82 -69.46
C THR A 133 21.57 9.72 -70.72
N PRO A 134 20.43 10.26 -71.24
CA PRO A 134 18.97 10.05 -70.99
C PRO A 134 18.09 9.98 -72.30
N ARG A 135 16.75 10.07 -72.14
CA ARG A 135 15.71 10.53 -73.14
C ARG A 135 15.42 9.56 -74.32
N THR A 136 14.23 9.48 -74.96
CA THR A 136 12.91 10.18 -74.91
C THR A 136 11.87 9.34 -75.67
N GLY A 137 10.56 9.60 -75.56
CA GLY A 137 9.66 9.41 -76.72
C GLY A 137 8.31 8.71 -76.52
N TRP A 138 7.30 9.49 -76.11
CA TRP A 138 5.87 9.19 -76.06
C TRP A 138 5.24 8.42 -77.24
N ARG A 139 4.45 7.37 -76.91
CA ARG A 139 3.12 6.94 -77.44
C ARG A 139 2.69 5.77 -76.52
N ALA A 140 1.46 5.62 -76.01
CA ALA A 140 0.18 5.91 -76.64
C ALA A 140 -0.89 6.46 -75.66
N TYR A 141 -1.50 7.56 -76.07
CA TYR A 141 -2.64 8.25 -75.44
C TYR A 141 -3.96 7.52 -75.76
N TYR A 142 -4.22 6.35 -75.16
CA TYR A 142 -5.52 5.66 -75.34
C TYR A 142 -6.10 4.95 -74.11
N TYR A 143 -5.33 4.75 -73.03
CA TYR A 143 -5.87 4.22 -71.77
C TYR A 143 -6.41 5.28 -70.79
N SER A 144 -6.13 6.56 -71.02
CA SER A 144 -6.35 7.61 -70.00
C SER A 144 -7.82 7.79 -69.60
N ARG A 145 -8.78 7.69 -70.53
CA ARG A 145 -10.20 7.99 -70.24
C ARG A 145 -10.94 6.91 -69.43
N TRP A 146 -10.56 5.64 -69.57
CA TRP A 146 -11.16 4.57 -68.75
C TRP A 146 -10.52 4.57 -67.37
N LEU A 147 -9.18 4.63 -67.30
CA LEU A 147 -8.45 4.75 -66.03
C LEU A 147 -8.88 5.96 -65.20
N TRP A 148 -9.10 7.13 -65.82
CA TRP A 148 -9.60 8.32 -65.10
C TRP A 148 -11.00 8.11 -64.53
N ARG A 149 -11.90 7.43 -65.26
CA ARG A 149 -13.26 7.17 -64.76
C ARG A 149 -13.22 6.20 -63.58
N THR A 150 -12.41 5.15 -63.66
CA THR A 150 -12.22 4.20 -62.55
C THR A 150 -11.55 4.89 -61.35
N LEU A 151 -10.53 5.72 -61.57
CA LEU A 151 -9.87 6.49 -60.51
C LEU A 151 -10.80 7.52 -59.85
N VAL A 152 -11.66 8.20 -60.62
CA VAL A 152 -12.67 9.12 -60.07
C VAL A 152 -13.72 8.36 -59.26
N VAL A 153 -14.18 7.20 -59.74
CA VAL A 153 -15.11 6.34 -58.95
C VAL A 153 -14.44 5.84 -57.67
N ILE A 154 -13.17 5.43 -57.72
CA ILE A 154 -12.40 5.03 -56.53
C ILE A 154 -12.20 6.21 -55.57
N PHE A 155 -11.87 7.41 -56.06
CA PHE A 155 -11.74 8.61 -55.21
C PHE A 155 -13.07 9.05 -54.59
N VAL A 156 -14.19 8.90 -55.31
CA VAL A 156 -15.52 9.18 -54.78
C VAL A 156 -15.94 8.09 -53.79
N ALA A 157 -15.60 6.81 -54.02
CA ALA A 157 -15.85 5.73 -53.08
C ALA A 157 -15.02 5.90 -51.79
N LEU A 158 -13.71 6.14 -51.89
CA LEU A 158 -12.84 6.48 -50.76
C LEU A 158 -13.30 7.76 -50.07
N GLY A 159 -13.70 8.79 -50.82
CA GLY A 159 -14.25 10.03 -50.28
C GLY A 159 -15.55 9.81 -49.52
N MET A 160 -16.45 8.96 -50.01
CA MET A 160 -17.67 8.55 -49.30
C MET A 160 -17.39 7.63 -48.11
N MET A 161 -16.36 6.78 -48.17
CA MET A 161 -15.96 5.91 -47.06
C MET A 161 -15.31 6.73 -45.94
N VAL A 162 -14.42 7.67 -46.28
CA VAL A 162 -13.85 8.66 -45.35
C VAL A 162 -14.94 9.60 -44.83
N TRP A 163 -15.88 10.05 -45.67
CA TRP A 163 -17.01 10.87 -45.20
C TRP A 163 -17.95 10.08 -44.30
N ALA A 164 -18.24 8.80 -44.59
CA ALA A 164 -19.04 7.94 -43.71
C ALA A 164 -18.30 7.66 -42.40
N PHE A 165 -16.99 7.40 -42.44
CA PHE A 165 -16.17 7.20 -41.24
C PHE A 165 -16.05 8.48 -40.41
N LEU A 166 -15.91 9.65 -41.06
CA LEU A 166 -15.94 10.96 -40.39
C LEU A 166 -17.33 11.30 -39.84
N ASN A 167 -18.43 10.89 -40.50
CA ASN A 167 -19.78 11.05 -39.92
C ASN A 167 -20.06 10.03 -38.83
N LEU A 168 -19.43 8.85 -38.82
CA LEU A 168 -19.47 7.93 -37.67
C LEU A 168 -18.63 8.45 -36.50
N ALA A 169 -17.49 9.09 -36.79
CA ALA A 169 -16.63 9.73 -35.79
C ALA A 169 -17.11 11.13 -35.36
N TRP A 170 -18.08 11.71 -36.08
CA TRP A 170 -18.79 12.94 -35.70
C TRP A 170 -20.21 12.67 -35.22
N SER A 171 -20.74 11.45 -35.41
CA SER A 171 -21.78 10.90 -34.54
C SER A 171 -21.12 10.37 -33.28
N GLU A 172 -20.46 11.27 -32.56
CA GLU A 172 -20.48 11.22 -31.12
C GLU A 172 -21.96 11.33 -30.75
N ASP A 173 -22.62 10.19 -30.52
CA ASP A 173 -23.50 10.14 -29.37
C ASP A 173 -22.60 10.59 -28.21
N GLU A 174 -22.80 11.83 -27.73
CA GLU A 174 -22.15 12.29 -26.52
C GLU A 174 -22.49 11.26 -25.44
N PHE A 175 -21.50 10.43 -25.08
CA PHE A 175 -21.55 9.62 -23.88
C PHE A 175 -21.42 10.58 -22.68
N GLU A 176 -22.43 11.45 -22.49
CA GLU A 176 -22.79 12.06 -21.23
C GLU A 176 -23.18 10.92 -20.26
N ARG A 177 -22.19 10.15 -19.82
CA ARG A 177 -22.23 9.63 -18.47
C ARG A 177 -22.16 10.85 -17.57
N ASP A 178 -23.15 10.96 -16.68
CA ASP A 178 -23.21 11.96 -15.63
C ASP A 178 -21.94 11.84 -14.76
N MET A 179 -20.93 12.65 -15.06
CA MET A 179 -19.64 12.60 -14.39
C MET A 179 -19.83 13.15 -12.98
N THR A 180 -19.87 12.26 -11.98
CA THR A 180 -20.03 12.62 -10.57
C THR A 180 -18.98 13.69 -10.20
N PRO A 181 -19.39 14.93 -9.87
CA PRO A 181 -18.46 16.01 -9.63
C PRO A 181 -17.99 16.02 -8.17
N ALA A 182 -16.70 16.24 -7.94
CA ALA A 182 -16.16 16.44 -6.60
C ALA A 182 -16.66 17.75 -5.97
N GLU A 183 -17.09 17.67 -4.70
CA GLU A 183 -17.34 18.87 -3.90
C GLU A 183 -16.04 19.67 -3.67
N SER A 184 -16.19 20.97 -3.39
CA SER A 184 -15.07 21.87 -3.11
C SER A 184 -15.05 22.34 -1.66
N TRP A 185 -13.88 22.25 -1.01
CA TRP A 185 -13.63 22.72 0.35
C TRP A 185 -12.40 23.64 0.41
N PHE A 186 -12.64 24.93 0.64
CA PHE A 186 -11.61 25.95 0.73
C PHE A 186 -11.97 26.99 1.81
N PRO A 187 -10.98 27.69 2.40
CA PRO A 187 -9.54 27.45 2.26
C PRO A 187 -9.08 26.15 2.94
N THR A 188 -7.81 25.76 2.74
CA THR A 188 -7.17 24.66 3.48
C THR A 188 -7.14 24.96 4.98
N PRO A 189 -7.61 24.07 5.88
CA PRO A 189 -7.45 24.23 7.31
C PRO A 189 -5.99 24.22 7.73
N LYS A 190 -5.61 25.19 8.58
CA LYS A 190 -4.27 25.26 9.16
C LYS A 190 -4.04 24.17 10.20
N GLY A 191 -2.80 23.70 10.33
CA GLY A 191 -2.36 22.88 11.46
C GLY A 191 -2.08 23.71 12.72
N GLY A 192 -1.79 23.03 13.84
CA GLY A 192 -1.48 23.67 15.13
C GLY A 192 -2.71 24.10 15.94
N ALA A 193 -3.90 23.58 15.59
CA ALA A 193 -5.16 23.90 16.28
C ALA A 193 -5.47 22.95 17.46
N LEU A 194 -4.65 21.92 17.68
CA LEU A 194 -4.83 20.88 18.69
C LEU A 194 -3.70 20.93 19.74
N GLU A 195 -4.03 20.67 21.01
CA GLU A 195 -3.11 20.76 22.15
C GLU A 195 -1.99 19.72 22.08
N GLU A 196 -2.29 18.55 21.53
CA GLU A 196 -1.40 17.42 21.32
C GLU A 196 -0.16 17.80 20.48
N TRP A 197 -0.32 18.72 19.53
CA TRP A 197 0.72 19.17 18.59
C TRP A 197 1.21 20.60 18.84
N ALA A 198 0.67 21.30 19.84
CA ALA A 198 0.85 22.75 20.00
C ALA A 198 2.31 23.17 20.23
N GLU A 199 3.06 22.39 21.02
CA GLU A 199 4.48 22.68 21.30
C GLU A 199 5.36 22.47 20.06
N ASP A 200 5.05 21.47 19.22
CA ASP A 200 5.82 21.19 18.01
C ASP A 200 5.50 22.20 16.91
N TYR A 201 4.24 22.65 16.81
CA TYR A 201 3.86 23.79 15.99
C TYR A 201 4.51 25.10 16.45
N ARG A 202 4.65 25.33 17.76
CA ARG A 202 5.34 26.51 18.31
C ARG A 202 6.84 26.50 18.00
N LYS A 203 7.50 25.32 17.99
CA LYS A 203 8.89 25.18 17.53
C LYS A 203 8.99 25.38 16.01
N ALA A 204 8.06 24.80 15.24
CA ALA A 204 8.00 24.94 13.80
C ALA A 204 7.82 26.41 13.40
N GLU A 205 6.89 27.14 14.02
CA GLU A 205 6.69 28.58 13.83
C GLU A 205 7.98 29.38 14.01
N ALA A 206 8.70 29.13 15.11
CA ALA A 206 9.96 29.80 15.40
C ALA A 206 11.05 29.53 14.35
N LEU A 207 11.07 28.35 13.73
CA LEU A 207 12.03 27.99 12.68
C LEU A 207 11.60 28.49 11.29
N VAL A 208 10.33 28.31 10.93
CA VAL A 208 9.72 28.72 9.64
C VAL A 208 9.67 30.24 9.49
N SER A 209 9.54 30.99 10.59
CA SER A 209 9.67 32.45 10.58
C SER A 209 11.08 32.95 10.25
N GLN A 210 12.09 32.09 10.30
CA GLN A 210 13.49 32.42 9.95
C GLN A 210 13.91 31.92 8.56
N MET A 211 13.06 31.11 7.88
CA MET A 211 13.32 30.62 6.52
C MET A 211 13.02 31.70 5.47
N THR A 212 13.89 31.79 4.47
CA THR A 212 13.64 32.53 3.22
C THR A 212 12.52 31.89 2.39
N LEU A 213 11.99 32.60 1.38
CA LEU A 213 10.99 32.01 0.47
C LEU A 213 11.53 30.76 -0.26
N ILE A 214 12.80 30.82 -0.66
CA ILE A 214 13.51 29.75 -1.37
C ILE A 214 13.60 28.50 -0.49
N GLU A 215 14.01 28.63 0.77
CA GLU A 215 14.09 27.51 1.72
C GLU A 215 12.74 26.85 2.00
N LYS A 216 11.69 27.66 2.17
CA LYS A 216 10.31 27.18 2.35
C LYS A 216 9.88 26.25 1.21
N ILE A 217 10.14 26.67 -0.03
CA ILE A 217 9.76 25.92 -1.22
C ILE A 217 10.63 24.68 -1.42
N ASN A 218 11.91 24.77 -1.04
CA ASN A 218 12.87 23.66 -1.11
C ASN A 218 12.42 22.45 -0.27
N ILE A 219 11.85 22.66 0.93
CA ILE A 219 11.39 21.52 1.76
C ILE A 219 10.03 20.95 1.32
N THR A 220 9.20 21.72 0.60
CA THR A 220 7.91 21.25 0.05
C THR A 220 8.05 20.50 -1.28
N THR A 221 9.19 20.62 -1.96
CA THR A 221 9.40 20.02 -3.30
C THR A 221 10.49 18.96 -3.22
N GLY A 222 10.21 17.77 -3.75
CA GLY A 222 11.25 16.77 -3.96
C GLY A 222 12.30 17.24 -4.98
N ILE A 223 13.53 16.78 -4.86
CA ILE A 223 14.66 17.24 -5.69
C ILE A 223 14.73 16.57 -7.08
N GLY A 224 13.78 15.69 -7.41
CA GLY A 224 13.71 14.92 -8.64
C GLY A 224 14.06 13.44 -8.46
N TRP A 225 13.55 12.60 -9.37
CA TRP A 225 13.77 11.17 -9.38
C TRP A 225 15.26 10.83 -9.55
N GLN A 226 15.79 9.99 -8.65
CA GLN A 226 17.22 9.61 -8.57
C GLN A 226 18.19 10.76 -8.30
N MET A 227 17.72 11.91 -7.80
CA MET A 227 18.56 13.08 -7.52
C MET A 227 19.12 13.13 -6.09
N GLY A 228 18.67 12.25 -5.19
CA GLY A 228 19.25 12.00 -3.87
C GLY A 228 19.30 10.49 -3.57
N LEU A 229 19.71 10.11 -2.35
CA LEU A 229 19.98 8.70 -2.03
C LEU A 229 18.72 7.84 -1.81
N CYS A 230 17.63 8.43 -1.33
CA CYS A 230 16.36 7.75 -1.09
C CYS A 230 15.42 7.84 -2.31
N VAL A 231 14.34 7.05 -2.36
CA VAL A 231 13.37 7.08 -3.48
C VAL A 231 12.63 8.43 -3.59
N GLY A 232 12.49 9.15 -2.47
CA GLY A 232 12.15 10.57 -2.43
C GLY A 232 13.09 11.32 -1.48
N ASN A 233 13.49 12.53 -1.84
CA ASN A 233 14.26 13.41 -0.97
C ASN A 233 13.76 14.84 -1.15
N THR A 234 13.58 15.62 -0.07
CA THR A 234 13.29 17.06 -0.17
C THR A 234 14.56 17.86 -0.40
N GLY A 235 14.44 19.15 -0.74
CA GLY A 235 15.52 20.10 -0.49
C GLY A 235 15.76 20.33 1.00
N SER A 236 16.89 20.96 1.34
CA SER A 236 17.23 21.42 2.70
C SER A 236 16.89 22.91 2.92
N ALA A 237 16.91 23.37 4.16
CA ALA A 237 16.92 24.80 4.49
C ALA A 237 18.16 25.13 5.35
N ASP A 238 19.26 25.44 4.68
CA ASP A 238 20.61 25.47 5.25
C ASP A 238 20.83 26.62 6.24
N LEU A 239 20.16 27.78 6.08
CA LEU A 239 20.35 28.92 6.99
C LEU A 239 19.79 28.62 8.37
N VAL A 240 18.61 27.99 8.41
CA VAL A 240 17.94 27.53 9.64
C VAL A 240 18.36 26.12 10.06
N LYS A 241 19.24 25.46 9.29
CA LYS A 241 19.81 24.13 9.56
C LYS A 241 18.77 23.00 9.62
N PHE A 242 17.71 23.08 8.80
CA PHE A 242 16.78 21.98 8.59
C PHE A 242 17.28 21.09 7.43
N PRO A 243 17.40 19.76 7.63
CA PRO A 243 18.03 18.87 6.64
C PRO A 243 17.13 18.59 5.44
N SER A 244 17.70 18.03 4.37
CA SER A 244 16.92 17.26 3.40
C SER A 244 16.31 16.05 4.12
N LEU A 245 15.01 15.81 3.92
CA LEU A 245 14.33 14.63 4.45
C LEU A 245 14.42 13.48 3.44
N CYS A 246 14.83 12.30 3.91
CA CYS A 246 14.77 11.04 3.18
C CYS A 246 13.41 10.36 3.35
N LEU A 247 12.76 10.04 2.24
CA LEU A 247 11.51 9.28 2.17
C LEU A 247 11.78 7.93 1.49
N GLN A 248 11.48 6.81 2.18
CA GLN A 248 11.84 5.47 1.69
C GLN A 248 10.71 4.45 1.77
N ASP A 249 10.54 3.67 0.71
CA ASP A 249 9.69 2.47 0.68
C ASP A 249 10.28 1.36 1.57
N GLY A 250 9.52 0.37 2.03
CA GLY A 250 8.10 0.15 1.82
C GLY A 250 7.43 -0.45 3.07
N PRO A 251 6.14 -0.84 2.99
CA PRO A 251 5.34 -1.26 4.15
C PRO A 251 5.80 -2.53 4.90
N LEU A 252 6.85 -3.21 4.43
CA LEU A 252 7.35 -4.49 4.95
C LEU A 252 8.90 -4.63 5.00
N GLY A 253 9.63 -3.51 4.85
CA GLY A 253 11.10 -3.48 4.89
C GLY A 253 11.64 -2.35 4.00
N LEU A 254 12.91 -1.97 4.14
CA LEU A 254 13.48 -0.85 3.38
C LEU A 254 13.86 -1.25 1.95
N ARG A 255 13.07 -0.80 0.96
CA ARG A 255 13.31 -1.01 -0.46
C ARG A 255 14.69 -0.51 -0.88
N TYR A 256 15.36 -1.26 -1.74
CA TYR A 256 16.69 -0.94 -2.28
C TYR A 256 17.80 -0.68 -1.25
N ALA A 257 17.61 -1.13 0.00
CA ALA A 257 18.67 -1.13 1.00
C ALA A 257 19.28 -2.54 1.15
N ASP A 258 20.55 -2.58 1.57
CA ASP A 258 21.23 -3.80 2.01
C ASP A 258 21.03 -4.04 3.51
N LEU A 259 21.33 -5.26 3.97
CA LEU A 259 21.42 -5.62 5.40
C LEU A 259 20.24 -5.12 6.25
N ILE A 260 19.04 -5.28 5.70
CA ILE A 260 17.71 -5.00 6.25
C ILE A 260 16.85 -6.27 6.24
N SER A 261 15.73 -6.28 6.94
CA SER A 261 14.84 -7.44 6.99
C SER A 261 13.71 -7.35 5.96
N ALA A 262 13.34 -8.51 5.41
CA ALA A 262 12.11 -8.71 4.67
C ALA A 262 11.02 -9.30 5.60
N PHE A 263 10.23 -8.43 6.20
CA PHE A 263 9.14 -8.79 7.09
C PHE A 263 7.95 -9.38 6.31
N PRO A 264 7.03 -10.12 6.97
CA PRO A 264 5.78 -10.53 6.33
C PRO A 264 4.96 -9.31 5.88
N ALA A 265 4.18 -9.50 4.80
CA ALA A 265 3.36 -8.45 4.24
C ALA A 265 2.22 -8.00 5.19
N GLY A 266 1.54 -6.91 4.81
CA GLY A 266 0.36 -6.41 5.53
C GLY A 266 -0.69 -7.50 5.71
N ILE A 267 -0.96 -8.29 4.67
CA ILE A 267 -2.05 -9.29 4.70
C ILE A 267 -1.76 -10.44 5.66
N THR A 268 -0.51 -10.92 5.70
CA THR A 268 -0.04 -11.91 6.69
C THR A 268 -0.08 -11.33 8.11
N THR A 269 0.28 -10.04 8.24
CA THR A 269 0.29 -9.31 9.51
C THR A 269 -1.13 -9.13 10.05
N GLY A 270 -2.10 -8.79 9.20
CA GLY A 270 -3.52 -8.71 9.57
C GLY A 270 -4.11 -10.08 9.92
N ALA A 271 -3.69 -11.15 9.24
CA ALA A 271 -4.08 -12.53 9.56
C ALA A 271 -3.67 -13.00 10.97
N THR A 272 -2.73 -12.31 11.65
CA THR A 272 -2.42 -12.58 13.06
C THR A 272 -3.56 -12.19 14.01
N TRP A 273 -4.31 -11.13 13.70
CA TRP A 273 -5.27 -10.44 14.58
C TRP A 273 -4.68 -10.07 15.96
N ASN A 274 -3.37 -9.80 16.04
CA ASN A 274 -2.64 -9.59 17.29
C ASN A 274 -2.01 -8.18 17.34
N ARG A 275 -2.63 -7.28 18.12
CA ARG A 275 -2.21 -5.87 18.22
C ARG A 275 -0.75 -5.70 18.63
N ASP A 276 -0.28 -6.48 19.61
CA ASP A 276 1.07 -6.35 20.14
C ASP A 276 2.12 -6.86 19.15
N LEU A 277 1.79 -7.93 18.41
CA LEU A 277 2.66 -8.47 17.37
C LEU A 277 2.74 -7.53 16.14
N ILE A 278 1.61 -6.91 15.76
CA ILE A 278 1.57 -5.86 14.74
C ILE A 278 2.42 -4.64 15.16
N ARG A 279 2.29 -4.20 16.42
CA ARG A 279 3.10 -3.09 16.97
C ARG A 279 4.59 -3.42 17.01
N GLN A 280 4.97 -4.64 17.41
CA GLN A 280 6.37 -5.10 17.41
C GLN A 280 6.97 -5.13 16.00
N ARG A 281 6.22 -5.58 14.98
CA ARG A 281 6.64 -5.48 13.57
C ARG A 281 6.83 -4.02 13.15
N GLY A 282 5.91 -3.13 13.51
CA GLY A 282 6.05 -1.69 13.25
C GLY A 282 7.29 -1.09 13.93
N ALA A 283 7.60 -1.50 15.16
CA ALA A 283 8.77 -1.04 15.89
C ALA A 283 10.08 -1.47 15.20
N ALA A 284 10.20 -2.74 14.78
CA ALA A 284 11.37 -3.21 14.05
C ALA A 284 11.56 -2.49 12.69
N LEU A 285 10.46 -2.22 11.96
CA LEU A 285 10.49 -1.40 10.75
C LEU A 285 10.99 0.03 11.00
N GLY A 286 10.52 0.67 12.08
CA GLY A 286 10.97 2.00 12.49
C GLY A 286 12.42 2.03 12.96
N GLU A 287 12.89 0.96 13.62
CA GLU A 287 14.29 0.84 14.05
C GLU A 287 15.23 0.71 12.85
N GLU A 288 14.92 -0.14 11.87
CA GLU A 288 15.71 -0.25 10.64
C GLU A 288 15.74 1.06 9.84
N ALA A 289 14.59 1.71 9.68
CA ALA A 289 14.46 3.02 9.04
C ALA A 289 15.34 4.07 9.73
N ARG A 290 15.30 4.14 11.07
CA ARG A 290 16.14 5.06 11.86
C ARG A 290 17.63 4.79 11.68
N ILE A 291 18.05 3.52 11.75
CA ILE A 291 19.46 3.11 11.63
C ILE A 291 20.03 3.46 10.25
N LYS A 292 19.23 3.30 9.18
CA LYS A 292 19.61 3.66 7.81
C LYS A 292 19.50 5.16 7.49
N GLY A 293 19.03 5.99 8.43
CA GLY A 293 18.90 7.44 8.25
C GLY A 293 17.66 7.90 7.47
N VAL A 294 16.59 7.08 7.45
CA VAL A 294 15.30 7.40 6.81
C VAL A 294 14.46 8.27 7.73
N ASN A 295 14.03 9.44 7.25
CA ASN A 295 13.17 10.35 8.01
C ASN A 295 11.69 9.95 7.96
N VAL A 296 11.24 9.48 6.79
CA VAL A 296 9.84 9.11 6.50
C VAL A 296 9.79 7.71 5.89
N LEU A 297 9.14 6.76 6.58
CA LEU A 297 8.89 5.41 6.07
C LEU A 297 7.52 5.37 5.38
N LEU A 298 7.51 4.96 4.11
CA LEU A 298 6.33 4.98 3.24
C LEU A 298 5.38 3.81 3.49
N GLY A 299 4.89 3.70 4.72
CA GLY A 299 3.87 2.77 5.16
C GLY A 299 3.39 3.07 6.59
N PRO A 300 2.35 2.36 7.07
CA PRO A 300 1.71 1.21 6.43
C PRO A 300 0.78 1.53 5.24
N SER A 301 0.39 0.50 4.49
CA SER A 301 -0.68 0.59 3.49
C SER A 301 -2.03 0.17 4.08
N MET A 302 -3.09 0.86 3.67
CA MET A 302 -4.50 0.55 3.95
C MET A 302 -5.48 1.00 2.85
N GLY A 303 -4.94 1.58 1.76
CA GLY A 303 -5.65 1.87 0.50
C GLY A 303 -4.83 1.31 -0.65
N SER A 304 -5.16 0.17 -1.26
CA SER A 304 -6.46 -0.49 -1.26
C SER A 304 -6.94 -1.03 0.10
N LEU A 305 -8.24 -0.84 0.35
CA LEU A 305 -8.98 -1.49 1.42
C LEU A 305 -9.32 -2.94 1.07
N GLY A 306 -9.39 -3.28 -0.22
CA GLY A 306 -9.70 -4.61 -0.72
C GLY A 306 -11.10 -4.72 -1.34
N MET A 307 -11.63 -3.64 -1.92
CA MET A 307 -12.92 -3.64 -2.64
C MET A 307 -12.98 -4.74 -3.72
N MET A 308 -11.92 -4.86 -4.52
CA MET A 308 -11.76 -5.93 -5.50
C MET A 308 -10.81 -7.00 -4.94
N PRO A 309 -11.21 -8.26 -4.71
CA PRO A 309 -10.31 -9.33 -4.24
C PRO A 309 -9.19 -9.66 -5.25
N ALA A 310 -9.34 -9.21 -6.50
CA ALA A 310 -8.37 -9.31 -7.58
C ALA A 310 -7.34 -8.15 -7.61
N GLY A 311 -7.55 -7.09 -6.84
CA GLY A 311 -6.72 -5.87 -6.84
C GLY A 311 -5.26 -6.16 -6.51
N GLY A 312 -4.34 -5.60 -7.32
CA GLY A 312 -2.93 -5.99 -7.37
C GLY A 312 -2.14 -5.75 -6.09
N ARG A 313 -2.55 -4.76 -5.27
CA ARG A 313 -1.81 -4.29 -4.08
C ARG A 313 -2.49 -4.56 -2.74
N ASN A 314 -3.60 -5.31 -2.71
CA ASN A 314 -4.32 -5.65 -1.47
C ASN A 314 -3.43 -6.30 -0.40
N TRP A 315 -2.36 -6.97 -0.82
CA TRP A 315 -1.42 -7.67 0.05
C TRP A 315 -0.49 -6.75 0.85
N GLU A 316 -0.27 -5.51 0.39
CA GLU A 316 0.45 -4.48 1.14
C GLU A 316 -0.36 -4.01 2.36
N SER A 317 -1.69 -4.05 2.23
CA SER A 317 -2.69 -3.71 3.26
C SER A 317 -3.07 -4.92 4.13
N PHE A 318 -3.91 -4.74 5.16
CA PHE A 318 -4.08 -5.74 6.22
C PHE A 318 -5.26 -6.72 6.08
N GLY A 319 -6.17 -6.52 5.12
CA GLY A 319 -7.40 -7.32 5.01
C GLY A 319 -8.49 -6.60 4.23
N SER A 320 -9.75 -7.03 4.38
CA SER A 320 -10.92 -6.44 3.71
C SER A 320 -11.81 -5.59 4.62
N ASP A 321 -11.64 -5.64 5.94
CA ASP A 321 -12.50 -4.92 6.90
C ASP A 321 -11.82 -3.64 7.45
N PRO A 322 -12.53 -2.49 7.46
CA PRO A 322 -11.97 -1.21 7.92
C PRO A 322 -11.63 -1.13 9.41
N VAL A 323 -12.23 -1.95 10.28
CA VAL A 323 -11.85 -1.99 11.71
C VAL A 323 -10.57 -2.80 11.89
N LEU A 324 -10.44 -3.95 11.22
CA LEU A 324 -9.19 -4.71 11.20
C LEU A 324 -8.04 -3.87 10.60
N GLN A 325 -8.27 -3.26 9.43
CA GLN A 325 -7.32 -2.37 8.76
C GLN A 325 -6.96 -1.16 9.63
N GLY A 326 -7.94 -0.49 10.25
CA GLY A 326 -7.70 0.67 11.12
C GLY A 326 -6.90 0.34 12.38
N VAL A 327 -7.19 -0.78 13.05
CA VAL A 327 -6.41 -1.25 14.20
C VAL A 327 -4.99 -1.62 13.77
N ALA A 328 -4.82 -2.38 12.68
CA ALA A 328 -3.51 -2.83 12.24
C ALA A 328 -2.61 -1.67 11.74
N ALA A 329 -3.21 -0.68 11.05
CA ALA A 329 -2.54 0.57 10.69
C ALA A 329 -2.10 1.34 11.93
N ALA A 330 -3.02 1.61 12.87
CA ALA A 330 -2.75 2.34 14.11
C ALA A 330 -1.61 1.71 14.94
N GLU A 331 -1.59 0.38 15.08
CA GLU A 331 -0.51 -0.30 15.81
C GLU A 331 0.82 -0.32 15.07
N THR A 332 0.80 -0.43 13.74
CA THR A 332 2.02 -0.33 12.92
C THR A 332 2.61 1.08 12.98
N ILE A 333 1.78 2.13 12.92
CA ILE A 333 2.17 3.54 13.05
C ILE A 333 2.79 3.80 14.41
N ARG A 334 2.15 3.37 15.51
CA ARG A 334 2.70 3.48 16.87
C ARG A 334 4.07 2.81 16.99
N GLY A 335 4.24 1.64 16.37
CA GLY A 335 5.52 0.95 16.28
C GLY A 335 6.58 1.80 15.57
N ILE A 336 6.33 2.22 14.33
CA ILE A 336 7.28 2.98 13.50
C ILE A 336 7.68 4.28 14.21
N GLN A 337 6.71 5.05 14.68
CA GLN A 337 6.93 6.38 15.26
C GLN A 337 7.57 6.33 16.65
N SER A 338 7.50 5.21 17.37
CA SER A 338 8.24 5.04 18.63
C SER A 338 9.76 5.12 18.47
N ASN A 339 10.27 4.92 17.24
CA ASN A 339 11.67 5.10 16.88
C ASN A 339 12.02 6.52 16.38
N GLY A 340 11.06 7.43 16.35
CA GLY A 340 11.22 8.80 15.84
C GLY A 340 11.15 8.92 14.31
N VAL A 341 10.83 7.84 13.59
CA VAL A 341 10.63 7.83 12.12
C VAL A 341 9.19 8.23 11.81
N MET A 342 8.97 9.14 10.87
CA MET A 342 7.62 9.51 10.44
C MET A 342 6.99 8.36 9.64
N ALA A 343 5.80 7.89 10.06
CA ALA A 343 5.03 6.92 9.29
C ALA A 343 4.12 7.62 8.28
N THR A 344 3.89 7.00 7.13
CA THR A 344 3.01 7.50 6.07
C THR A 344 1.82 6.57 5.87
N ALA A 345 0.60 7.03 6.20
CA ALA A 345 -0.61 6.29 5.84
C ALA A 345 -0.89 6.41 4.32
N LYS A 346 -0.96 5.29 3.60
CA LYS A 346 -1.12 5.26 2.13
C LYS A 346 -2.09 4.19 1.59
N HIS A 347 -2.71 4.36 0.43
CA HIS A 347 -2.74 5.54 -0.44
C HIS A 347 -4.12 6.21 -0.29
N TYR A 348 -4.14 7.50 0.07
CA TYR A 348 -5.34 8.28 0.38
C TYR A 348 -5.92 8.90 -0.91
N ILE A 349 -7.02 8.39 -1.47
CA ILE A 349 -7.86 7.29 -1.00
C ILE A 349 -8.54 6.61 -2.20
N LEU A 350 -9.01 5.37 -2.03
CA LEU A 350 -9.73 4.58 -3.05
C LEU A 350 -8.87 4.04 -4.22
N ASN A 351 -7.56 3.86 -4.03
CA ASN A 351 -6.72 3.17 -5.03
C ASN A 351 -6.93 1.64 -4.92
N GLU A 352 -8.11 1.17 -5.33
CA GLU A 352 -8.55 -0.23 -5.15
C GLU A 352 -8.16 -1.17 -6.30
N GLN A 353 -7.65 -0.65 -7.42
CA GLN A 353 -7.12 -1.42 -8.55
C GLN A 353 -5.97 -0.68 -9.23
N GLU A 354 -5.10 -1.43 -9.91
CA GLU A 354 -3.93 -0.89 -10.60
C GLU A 354 -4.21 -0.47 -12.05
N HIS A 355 -5.12 -1.17 -12.75
CA HIS A 355 -5.49 -0.81 -14.12
C HIS A 355 -6.00 0.64 -14.14
N PHE A 356 -5.40 1.47 -15.01
CA PHE A 356 -5.72 2.88 -15.20
C PHE A 356 -5.46 3.81 -14.01
N ARG A 357 -4.71 3.37 -12.98
CA ARG A 357 -4.34 4.20 -11.82
C ARG A 357 -3.57 5.49 -12.20
N GLN A 358 -2.68 5.42 -13.19
CA GLN A 358 -1.77 6.50 -13.57
C GLN A 358 -1.94 6.87 -15.06
N ALA A 359 -1.89 8.18 -15.34
CA ALA A 359 -1.89 8.71 -16.70
C ALA A 359 -0.68 8.19 -17.51
N ASN A 360 -0.95 7.77 -18.74
CA ASN A 360 -0.03 7.21 -19.74
C ASN A 360 0.55 5.82 -19.44
N GLU A 361 0.39 5.27 -18.23
CA GLU A 361 0.82 3.89 -17.88
C GLU A 361 0.17 2.85 -18.83
N TRP A 362 -1.09 3.09 -19.20
CA TRP A 362 -1.92 2.24 -20.07
C TRP A 362 -2.18 2.86 -21.46
N GLY A 363 -1.41 3.88 -21.85
CA GLY A 363 -1.64 4.64 -23.08
C GLY A 363 -2.85 5.59 -23.06
N ILE A 364 -3.58 5.67 -21.93
CA ILE A 364 -4.67 6.62 -21.68
C ILE A 364 -4.08 7.90 -21.06
N PRO A 365 -4.40 9.12 -21.54
CA PRO A 365 -3.78 10.36 -21.06
C PRO A 365 -4.22 10.80 -19.64
N THR A 366 -5.17 10.09 -19.05
CA THR A 366 -5.81 10.37 -17.76
C THR A 366 -5.78 9.12 -16.88
N ALA A 367 -5.88 9.31 -15.56
CA ALA A 367 -6.16 8.22 -14.63
C ALA A 367 -7.68 7.96 -14.57
N MET A 368 -8.08 6.79 -14.05
CA MET A 368 -9.48 6.49 -13.73
C MET A 368 -10.04 7.38 -12.62
N SER A 369 -11.37 7.40 -12.48
CA SER A 369 -12.08 7.93 -11.31
C SER A 369 -12.76 6.82 -10.53
N SER A 370 -12.42 6.72 -9.25
CA SER A 370 -13.12 5.91 -8.26
C SER A 370 -14.25 6.75 -7.66
N ASN A 371 -15.49 6.40 -7.99
CA ASN A 371 -16.67 7.17 -7.61
C ASN A 371 -17.35 6.54 -6.40
N VAL A 372 -17.57 7.31 -5.33
CA VAL A 372 -18.14 6.80 -4.07
C VAL A 372 -19.08 7.79 -3.41
N GLY A 373 -20.13 7.26 -2.78
CA GLY A 373 -21.03 8.03 -1.93
C GLY A 373 -20.42 8.35 -0.56
N ASP A 374 -20.72 9.55 -0.07
CA ASP A 374 -20.15 10.14 1.16
C ASP A 374 -20.25 9.21 2.40
N ARG A 375 -21.34 8.43 2.53
CA ARG A 375 -21.50 7.46 3.63
C ARG A 375 -20.53 6.27 3.54
N ALA A 376 -20.36 5.69 2.35
CA ALA A 376 -19.40 4.60 2.15
C ALA A 376 -17.96 5.08 2.33
N LEU A 377 -17.66 6.31 1.91
CA LEU A 377 -16.37 6.94 2.17
C LEU A 377 -16.06 6.99 3.67
N HIS A 378 -16.98 7.48 4.53
CA HIS A 378 -16.73 7.61 5.97
C HIS A 378 -16.79 6.28 6.76
N GLU A 379 -17.75 5.39 6.46
CA GLU A 379 -17.95 4.12 7.21
C GLU A 379 -16.99 3.00 6.80
N VAL A 380 -16.31 3.13 5.65
CA VAL A 380 -15.52 2.06 5.05
C VAL A 380 -14.13 2.55 4.67
N PHE A 381 -13.98 3.35 3.62
CA PHE A 381 -12.66 3.63 3.06
C PHE A 381 -11.80 4.58 3.91
N ALA A 382 -12.40 5.62 4.49
CA ALA A 382 -11.69 6.64 5.26
C ALA A 382 -11.53 6.27 6.74
N TRP A 383 -12.24 5.23 7.22
CA TRP A 383 -12.18 4.77 8.61
C TRP A 383 -10.76 4.38 9.06
N PRO A 384 -9.95 3.60 8.31
CA PRO A 384 -8.58 3.30 8.69
C PRO A 384 -7.67 4.54 8.78
N PHE A 385 -7.91 5.55 7.94
CA PHE A 385 -7.16 6.81 7.97
C PHE A 385 -7.54 7.66 9.18
N ALA A 386 -8.82 7.69 9.58
CA ALA A 386 -9.25 8.33 10.82
C ALA A 386 -8.58 7.70 12.05
N GLU A 387 -8.51 6.36 12.14
CA GLU A 387 -7.80 5.68 13.23
C GLU A 387 -6.27 5.88 13.14
N SER A 388 -5.70 6.02 11.94
CA SER A 388 -4.28 6.36 11.74
C SER A 388 -3.94 7.75 12.28
N ILE A 389 -4.81 8.74 12.06
CA ILE A 389 -4.66 10.11 12.58
C ILE A 389 -4.85 10.14 14.09
N ARG A 390 -5.80 9.36 14.63
CA ARG A 390 -5.94 9.13 16.08
C ARG A 390 -4.75 8.36 16.69
N ALA A 391 -4.01 7.60 15.89
CA ALA A 391 -2.74 6.99 16.24
C ALA A 391 -1.53 7.91 16.00
N ASP A 392 -1.78 9.21 15.77
CA ASP A 392 -0.80 10.29 15.69
C ASP A 392 0.11 10.25 14.44
N VAL A 393 -0.39 9.72 13.32
CA VAL A 393 0.41 9.58 12.08
C VAL A 393 0.97 10.92 11.58
N ALA A 394 2.27 10.95 11.29
CA ALA A 394 3.00 12.16 10.94
C ALA A 394 2.82 12.61 9.47
N SER A 395 2.50 11.69 8.55
CA SER A 395 2.23 12.01 7.15
C SER A 395 1.14 11.11 6.50
N VAL A 396 0.56 11.61 5.42
CA VAL A 396 -0.41 10.89 4.57
C VAL A 396 0.02 11.02 3.12
N MET A 397 -0.04 9.93 2.36
CA MET A 397 0.25 9.93 0.92
C MET A 397 -1.03 9.95 0.11
N CYS A 398 -1.26 10.96 -0.70
CA CYS A 398 -2.40 11.02 -1.61
C CYS A 398 -2.17 10.16 -2.87
N ALA A 399 -3.24 9.51 -3.34
CA ALA A 399 -3.20 8.49 -4.38
C ALA A 399 -3.14 9.04 -5.83
N TYR A 400 -2.87 8.14 -6.80
CA TYR A 400 -2.71 8.47 -8.22
C TYR A 400 -3.98 8.92 -8.94
N GLN A 401 -5.06 8.19 -8.70
CA GLN A 401 -6.31 8.25 -9.45
C GLN A 401 -7.19 9.43 -9.03
N MET A 402 -8.28 9.63 -9.76
CA MET A 402 -9.33 10.58 -9.38
C MET A 402 -10.31 9.95 -8.41
N VAL A 403 -10.93 10.79 -7.58
CA VAL A 403 -12.11 10.45 -6.78
C VAL A 403 -13.19 11.45 -7.12
N ASN A 404 -14.36 10.98 -7.57
CA ASN A 404 -15.44 11.81 -8.11
C ASN A 404 -14.90 12.85 -9.12
N ASN A 405 -14.09 12.38 -10.08
CA ASN A 405 -13.46 13.15 -11.16
C ASN A 405 -12.54 14.32 -10.74
N SER A 406 -11.97 14.25 -9.53
CA SER A 406 -10.86 15.11 -9.09
C SER A 406 -9.70 14.28 -8.53
N HIS A 407 -8.48 14.48 -9.05
CA HIS A 407 -7.27 13.74 -8.63
C HIS A 407 -7.06 13.83 -7.10
N ALA A 408 -6.77 12.70 -6.45
CA ALA A 408 -6.73 12.64 -4.98
C ALA A 408 -5.72 13.64 -4.36
N CYS A 409 -4.60 13.92 -5.04
CA CYS A 409 -3.60 14.92 -4.62
C CYS A 409 -3.96 16.40 -4.85
N GLU A 410 -5.16 16.70 -5.35
CA GLU A 410 -5.71 18.06 -5.46
C GLU A 410 -7.21 18.13 -5.10
N ASN A 411 -7.78 17.02 -4.61
CA ASN A 411 -9.18 16.91 -4.26
C ASN A 411 -9.44 17.60 -2.91
N SER A 412 -9.92 18.85 -2.99
CA SER A 412 -10.13 19.69 -1.82
C SER A 412 -11.15 19.14 -0.81
N LYS A 413 -12.23 18.45 -1.23
CA LYS A 413 -13.15 17.80 -0.27
C LYS A 413 -12.43 16.72 0.52
N LEU A 414 -11.61 15.88 -0.13
CA LEU A 414 -10.86 14.82 0.53
C LEU A 414 -9.76 15.33 1.45
N LEU A 415 -8.90 16.24 0.98
CA LEU A 415 -7.71 16.70 1.70
C LEU A 415 -8.02 17.86 2.67
N ASN A 416 -8.76 18.88 2.23
CA ASN A 416 -9.08 20.02 3.10
C ASN A 416 -10.26 19.72 4.02
N GLY A 417 -11.36 19.18 3.47
CA GLY A 417 -12.60 18.94 4.22
C GLY A 417 -12.51 17.73 5.16
N ILE A 418 -12.31 16.54 4.60
CA ILE A 418 -12.34 15.29 5.37
C ILE A 418 -11.04 15.10 6.17
N LEU A 419 -9.88 15.15 5.51
CA LEU A 419 -8.60 14.86 6.19
C LEU A 419 -8.21 15.95 7.20
N LYS A 420 -8.15 17.22 6.77
CA LYS A 420 -7.61 18.33 7.59
C LYS A 420 -8.63 18.96 8.55
N ASP A 421 -9.90 19.13 8.18
CA ASP A 421 -10.90 19.71 9.09
C ASP A 421 -11.64 18.66 9.94
N GLU A 422 -12.23 17.64 9.31
CA GLU A 422 -13.02 16.65 10.04
C GLU A 422 -12.12 15.71 10.86
N MET A 423 -11.17 15.02 10.24
CA MET A 423 -10.26 14.12 10.97
C MET A 423 -9.16 14.86 11.73
N GLY A 424 -9.08 16.18 11.63
CA GLY A 424 -8.18 17.02 12.41
C GLY A 424 -6.69 16.75 12.14
N PHE A 425 -6.31 16.31 10.94
CA PHE A 425 -4.94 15.91 10.63
C PHE A 425 -3.93 17.08 10.77
N GLN A 426 -2.95 16.90 11.68
CA GLN A 426 -1.91 17.89 11.98
C GLN A 426 -0.62 17.70 11.16
N GLY A 427 -0.36 16.51 10.62
CA GLY A 427 0.83 16.24 9.80
C GLY A 427 0.77 16.85 8.39
N PHE A 428 1.65 16.38 7.50
CA PHE A 428 1.73 16.83 6.11
C PHE A 428 1.22 15.78 5.10
N VAL A 429 0.62 16.24 4.00
CA VAL A 429 0.22 15.41 2.86
C VAL A 429 1.32 15.43 1.80
N GLN A 430 1.88 14.27 1.49
CA GLN A 430 2.77 14.07 0.34
C GLN A 430 2.02 13.45 -0.83
N SER A 431 2.50 13.65 -2.06
CA SER A 431 2.02 12.88 -3.21
C SER A 431 2.64 11.48 -3.25
N ASP A 432 1.92 10.53 -3.81
CA ASP A 432 2.54 9.37 -4.46
C ASP A 432 3.37 9.84 -5.68
N TRP A 433 4.26 8.99 -6.20
CA TRP A 433 5.33 9.41 -7.12
C TRP A 433 4.80 9.78 -8.51
N LEU A 434 4.77 11.09 -8.84
CA LEU A 434 4.01 11.67 -9.97
C LEU A 434 2.47 11.56 -9.85
N ALA A 435 1.91 11.51 -8.63
CA ALA A 435 0.46 11.67 -8.43
C ALA A 435 0.02 13.16 -8.47
N GLN A 436 0.95 14.11 -8.34
CA GLN A 436 0.67 15.53 -8.54
C GLN A 436 0.31 15.83 -10.02
N ARG A 437 -0.77 16.60 -10.25
CA ARG A 437 -1.27 16.93 -11.61
C ARG A 437 -1.36 18.42 -11.91
N SER A 438 -1.21 19.28 -10.91
CA SER A 438 -1.15 20.73 -11.06
C SER A 438 -0.24 21.37 -10.02
N GLY A 439 0.20 22.61 -10.26
CA GLY A 439 0.92 23.41 -9.26
C GLY A 439 -0.04 24.09 -8.26
N ILE A 440 -0.82 25.07 -8.73
CA ILE A 440 -1.71 25.88 -7.89
C ILE A 440 -2.87 25.05 -7.29
N ASN A 441 -3.55 24.21 -8.08
CA ASN A 441 -4.73 23.50 -7.55
C ASN A 441 -4.36 22.43 -6.53
N SER A 442 -3.22 21.74 -6.66
CA SER A 442 -2.74 20.83 -5.60
C SER A 442 -2.35 21.59 -4.32
N ALA A 443 -1.67 22.73 -4.45
CA ALA A 443 -1.31 23.59 -3.33
C ALA A 443 -2.54 24.09 -2.56
N LEU A 444 -3.54 24.66 -3.25
CA LEU A 444 -4.79 25.13 -2.63
C LEU A 444 -5.71 23.96 -2.22
N GLY A 445 -5.62 22.83 -2.92
CA GLY A 445 -6.41 21.62 -2.71
C GLY A 445 -6.00 20.83 -1.47
N GLY A 446 -4.82 21.11 -0.90
CA GLY A 446 -4.40 20.60 0.42
C GLY A 446 -3.10 19.81 0.44
N LEU A 447 -2.41 19.64 -0.70
CA LEU A 447 -1.09 19.01 -0.75
C LEU A 447 -0.05 19.86 -0.01
N ASP A 448 0.90 19.23 0.70
CA ASP A 448 1.99 19.91 1.42
C ASP A 448 3.39 19.56 0.88
N MET A 449 3.56 18.39 0.25
CA MET A 449 4.84 17.92 -0.30
C MET A 449 4.67 17.23 -1.66
N SER A 450 5.45 17.63 -2.66
CA SER A 450 5.49 17.01 -3.99
C SER A 450 6.61 15.97 -4.08
N MET A 451 6.29 14.74 -4.47
CA MET A 451 7.24 13.62 -4.63
C MET A 451 7.09 12.93 -6.00
N PRO A 452 8.21 12.54 -6.66
CA PRO A 452 9.60 12.82 -6.30
C PRO A 452 10.02 14.29 -6.54
N GLY A 453 9.07 15.15 -6.92
CA GLY A 453 9.24 16.57 -7.24
C GLY A 453 9.09 16.87 -8.74
N ASP A 454 9.38 15.89 -9.60
CA ASP A 454 9.07 15.93 -11.03
C ASP A 454 7.55 16.14 -11.26
N GLY A 455 7.19 16.79 -12.36
CA GLY A 455 5.83 17.22 -12.64
C GLY A 455 4.95 16.13 -13.27
N LEU A 456 4.81 16.17 -14.61
CA LEU A 456 3.94 15.25 -15.35
C LEU A 456 4.69 14.05 -15.96
N HIS A 457 6.02 14.06 -15.93
CA HIS A 457 6.88 13.06 -16.57
C HIS A 457 8.05 12.71 -15.65
N TRP A 458 8.53 11.46 -15.72
CA TRP A 458 9.63 10.97 -14.90
C TRP A 458 10.98 11.57 -15.34
N ALA A 459 11.75 12.08 -14.37
CA ALA A 459 13.15 12.43 -14.51
C ALA A 459 13.47 13.36 -15.71
N ASP A 460 12.59 14.31 -16.01
CA ASP A 460 12.80 15.34 -17.02
C ASP A 460 13.22 16.70 -16.42
N GLY A 461 13.20 16.82 -15.08
CA GLY A 461 13.59 18.02 -14.35
C GLY A 461 12.56 19.14 -14.36
N ARG A 462 11.33 18.89 -14.79
CA ARG A 462 10.25 19.89 -14.87
C ARG A 462 9.25 19.67 -13.73
N SER A 463 9.40 20.42 -12.66
CA SER A 463 8.45 20.39 -11.54
C SER A 463 7.15 21.13 -11.85
N LEU A 464 6.07 20.74 -11.16
CA LEU A 464 4.85 21.55 -11.03
C LEU A 464 4.91 22.52 -9.84
N TRP A 465 5.87 22.30 -8.92
CA TRP A 465 6.25 23.21 -7.84
C TRP A 465 7.68 23.69 -8.08
N GLY A 466 8.59 23.65 -7.10
CA GLY A 466 9.95 24.20 -7.24
C GLY A 466 9.91 25.64 -7.74
N PRO A 467 10.47 25.96 -8.93
CA PRO A 467 10.47 27.33 -9.44
C PRO A 467 9.05 27.84 -9.74
N GLU A 468 8.11 26.97 -10.14
CA GLU A 468 6.72 27.34 -10.42
C GLU A 468 5.96 27.74 -9.15
N LEU A 469 6.28 27.11 -8.01
CA LEU A 469 5.71 27.50 -6.72
C LEU A 469 6.29 28.85 -6.25
N THR A 470 7.58 29.12 -6.52
CA THR A 470 8.19 30.44 -6.26
C THR A 470 7.50 31.52 -7.06
N CYS A 471 7.25 31.27 -8.35
CA CYS A 471 6.49 32.18 -9.21
C CYS A 471 5.06 32.39 -8.69
N ALA A 472 4.34 31.31 -8.38
CA ALA A 472 2.95 31.35 -7.92
C ALA A 472 2.75 32.10 -6.59
N VAL A 473 3.75 32.04 -5.70
CA VAL A 473 3.71 32.75 -4.42
C VAL A 473 4.04 34.24 -4.59
N LEU A 474 5.05 34.59 -5.39
CA LEU A 474 5.40 35.98 -5.68
C LEU A 474 4.26 36.72 -6.41
N ASN A 475 3.62 36.07 -7.39
CA ASN A 475 2.50 36.64 -8.13
C ASN A 475 1.14 36.55 -7.40
N THR A 476 1.12 36.02 -6.17
CA THR A 476 -0.05 35.90 -5.28
C THR A 476 -1.18 34.98 -5.76
N SER A 477 -0.88 34.01 -6.64
CA SER A 477 -1.82 32.94 -7.00
C SER A 477 -1.83 31.76 -6.00
N VAL A 478 -0.75 31.61 -5.23
CA VAL A 478 -0.73 30.83 -3.98
C VAL A 478 -0.42 31.78 -2.82
N PRO A 479 -1.30 31.93 -1.81
CA PRO A 479 -1.02 32.80 -0.67
C PRO A 479 0.21 32.34 0.13
N MET A 480 1.02 33.28 0.61
CA MET A 480 2.12 33.01 1.55
C MET A 480 1.66 32.18 2.75
N ASP A 481 0.45 32.47 3.27
CA ASP A 481 -0.17 31.75 4.37
C ASP A 481 -0.32 30.24 4.09
N ARG A 482 -0.67 29.89 2.84
CA ARG A 482 -0.80 28.50 2.42
C ARG A 482 0.55 27.81 2.38
N LEU A 483 1.57 28.44 1.79
CA LEU A 483 2.95 27.92 1.78
C LEU A 483 3.49 27.76 3.20
N ASN A 484 3.30 28.77 4.05
CA ASN A 484 3.74 28.71 5.44
C ASN A 484 3.10 27.51 6.17
N ASP A 485 1.80 27.23 5.99
CA ASP A 485 1.16 26.03 6.57
C ASP A 485 1.78 24.71 6.06
N MET A 486 2.09 24.57 4.76
CA MET A 486 2.76 23.37 4.22
C MET A 486 4.08 23.11 4.95
N VAL A 487 4.92 24.15 5.01
CA VAL A 487 6.25 24.11 5.63
C VAL A 487 6.13 23.85 7.14
N THR A 488 5.15 24.49 7.80
CA THR A 488 4.90 24.28 9.24
C THR A 488 4.51 22.84 9.54
N ARG A 489 3.65 22.21 8.72
CA ARG A 489 3.25 20.81 8.87
C ARG A 489 4.46 19.87 8.79
N ILE A 490 5.34 20.07 7.80
CA ILE A 490 6.56 19.27 7.61
C ILE A 490 7.52 19.45 8.81
N VAL A 491 7.80 20.69 9.21
CA VAL A 491 8.72 21.00 10.31
C VAL A 491 8.14 20.58 11.67
N ALA A 492 6.82 20.67 11.86
CA ALA A 492 6.14 20.20 13.07
C ALA A 492 6.25 18.67 13.19
N SER A 493 5.99 17.90 12.13
CA SER A 493 6.17 16.44 12.14
C SER A 493 7.62 16.02 12.46
N TRP A 494 8.60 16.78 11.96
CA TRP A 494 10.03 16.58 12.26
C TRP A 494 10.35 16.81 13.75
N TYR A 495 9.81 17.88 14.37
CA TYR A 495 9.96 18.14 15.81
C TYR A 495 9.18 17.16 16.68
N HIS A 496 7.97 16.79 16.27
CA HIS A 496 7.05 15.91 17.00
C HIS A 496 7.66 14.54 17.28
N LEU A 497 8.41 14.01 16.30
CA LEU A 497 9.15 12.75 16.43
C LEU A 497 10.62 12.92 16.86
N GLY A 498 11.02 14.12 17.30
CA GLY A 498 12.35 14.40 17.85
C GLY A 498 13.50 14.24 16.85
N GLN A 499 13.25 14.42 15.55
CA GLN A 499 14.27 14.30 14.51
C GLN A 499 15.26 15.48 14.51
N ASP A 500 14.96 16.55 15.23
CA ASP A 500 15.88 17.65 15.53
C ASP A 500 17.06 17.23 16.42
N LEU A 501 16.90 16.11 17.14
CA LEU A 501 17.94 15.51 17.99
C LEU A 501 18.80 14.47 17.25
N TRP A 502 18.52 14.18 15.97
CA TRP A 502 19.27 13.21 15.20
C TRP A 502 20.65 13.76 14.77
N PRO A 503 21.66 12.89 14.54
CA PRO A 503 22.90 13.29 13.89
C PRO A 503 22.62 13.95 12.55
N ARG A 504 23.23 15.12 12.31
CA ARG A 504 23.05 15.88 11.07
C ARG A 504 23.72 15.19 9.88
N PRO A 505 23.16 15.29 8.66
CA PRO A 505 23.87 14.87 7.46
C PRO A 505 25.13 15.69 7.20
N ALA A 506 25.98 15.17 6.32
CA ALA A 506 27.16 15.87 5.86
C ALA A 506 26.77 17.23 5.20
N PRO A 507 27.57 18.29 5.36
CA PRO A 507 28.88 18.34 6.00
C PRO A 507 28.85 18.60 7.53
N ASP A 508 27.67 18.78 8.13
CA ASP A 508 27.53 19.16 9.55
C ASP A 508 27.72 17.97 10.53
N GLY A 509 27.71 16.73 10.02
CA GLY A 509 27.94 15.49 10.78
C GLY A 509 27.85 14.23 9.92
N ASP A 510 27.86 13.06 10.55
CA ASP A 510 27.86 11.74 9.87
C ASP A 510 26.46 11.10 9.73
N GLY A 511 25.38 11.85 9.97
CA GLY A 511 24.00 11.37 9.84
C GLY A 511 23.47 11.37 8.41
N GLY A 512 22.14 11.37 8.29
CA GLY A 512 21.44 11.22 7.01
C GLY A 512 21.47 9.78 6.46
N PRO A 513 21.00 9.56 5.21
CA PRO A 513 20.93 8.23 4.61
C PRO A 513 22.29 7.56 4.48
N THR A 514 22.35 6.28 4.83
CA THR A 514 23.60 5.49 4.85
C THR A 514 23.67 4.43 3.74
N PHE A 515 22.76 4.50 2.77
CA PHE A 515 22.62 3.61 1.63
C PHE A 515 22.08 4.38 0.42
N SER A 516 22.20 3.80 -0.78
CA SER A 516 21.67 4.36 -2.03
C SER A 516 20.61 3.45 -2.63
N SER A 517 19.48 4.04 -3.01
CA SER A 517 18.39 3.34 -3.70
C SER A 517 18.74 2.91 -5.13
N TRP A 518 19.90 3.31 -5.66
CA TRP A 518 20.20 3.24 -7.10
C TRP A 518 21.46 2.44 -7.45
N THR A 519 22.29 2.09 -6.46
CA THR A 519 23.46 1.22 -6.64
C THR A 519 23.80 0.50 -5.34
N ASN A 520 24.39 -0.69 -5.46
CA ASN A 520 24.95 -1.47 -4.34
C ASN A 520 26.44 -1.20 -4.13
N ASP A 521 27.06 -0.33 -4.94
CA ASP A 521 28.48 0.03 -4.81
C ASP A 521 28.70 0.94 -3.59
N GLU A 522 29.82 0.77 -2.88
CA GLU A 522 30.21 1.65 -1.74
C GLU A 522 30.28 3.12 -2.18
N VAL A 523 30.85 3.36 -3.36
CA VAL A 523 31.09 4.68 -3.93
C VAL A 523 30.29 4.81 -5.23
N GLY A 524 29.53 5.90 -5.36
CA GLY A 524 28.59 6.13 -6.45
C GLY A 524 28.34 7.61 -6.71
N TRP A 525 27.49 7.90 -7.69
CA TRP A 525 27.05 9.27 -7.96
C TRP A 525 26.11 9.74 -6.86
N LEU A 526 26.30 10.97 -6.37
CA LEU A 526 25.38 11.59 -5.40
C LEU A 526 24.04 11.96 -6.06
N HIS A 527 24.06 12.21 -7.37
CA HIS A 527 22.93 12.64 -8.18
C HIS A 527 22.75 11.72 -9.40
N GLN A 528 22.46 10.43 -9.16
CA GLN A 528 22.38 9.37 -10.17
C GLN A 528 21.48 9.69 -11.38
N GLY A 529 20.41 10.49 -11.20
CA GLY A 529 19.51 10.92 -12.28
C GLY A 529 20.09 11.97 -13.24
N SER A 530 21.18 12.65 -12.85
CA SER A 530 21.86 13.68 -13.65
C SER A 530 22.76 13.06 -14.73
N PRO A 531 22.68 13.49 -16.00
CA PRO A 531 23.51 12.94 -17.08
C PRO A 531 24.91 13.58 -17.19
N ASP A 532 25.15 14.71 -16.51
CA ASP A 532 26.34 15.55 -16.66
C ASP A 532 26.94 16.08 -15.34
N ASP A 533 26.41 15.64 -14.19
CA ASP A 533 27.04 15.88 -12.91
C ASP A 533 28.13 14.83 -12.61
N GLU A 534 29.27 15.30 -12.09
CA GLU A 534 30.41 14.45 -11.74
C GLU A 534 30.57 14.25 -10.21
N ALA A 535 29.56 14.60 -9.39
CA ALA A 535 29.64 14.47 -7.94
C ALA A 535 29.60 12.98 -7.52
N TYR A 536 30.75 12.48 -7.09
CA TYR A 536 30.99 11.08 -6.77
C TYR A 536 31.49 10.95 -5.31
N GLY A 537 30.92 10.03 -4.54
CA GLY A 537 31.20 9.90 -3.10
C GLY A 537 30.73 8.57 -2.51
N VAL A 538 30.95 8.37 -1.22
CA VAL A 538 30.45 7.18 -0.50
C VAL A 538 28.93 7.29 -0.38
N VAL A 539 28.22 6.35 -1.00
CA VAL A 539 26.75 6.31 -1.04
C VAL A 539 26.16 5.10 -0.30
N ASN A 540 26.95 4.04 -0.09
CA ASN A 540 26.59 2.91 0.77
C ASN A 540 27.63 2.72 1.88
N ARG A 541 27.15 2.54 3.12
CA ARG A 541 27.99 2.27 4.30
C ARG A 541 27.81 0.87 4.88
N PHE A 542 26.97 0.03 4.26
CA PHE A 542 26.73 -1.38 4.66
C PHE A 542 26.42 -1.57 6.15
N ILE A 543 25.63 -0.66 6.75
CA ILE A 543 25.22 -0.75 8.16
C ILE A 543 24.23 -1.89 8.32
N ASN A 544 24.51 -2.87 9.19
CA ASN A 544 23.54 -3.91 9.54
C ASN A 544 22.43 -3.32 10.42
N ALA A 545 21.20 -3.31 9.92
CA ALA A 545 20.03 -2.80 10.62
C ALA A 545 19.14 -3.92 11.22
N GLN A 546 19.33 -5.18 10.78
CA GLN A 546 18.49 -6.34 11.13
C GLN A 546 18.58 -6.79 12.60
N GLY A 547 19.49 -6.22 13.39
CA GLY A 547 19.89 -6.77 14.69
C GLY A 547 20.64 -8.10 14.58
N GLU A 548 21.09 -8.62 15.72
CA GLU A 548 21.81 -9.89 15.84
C GLU A 548 21.43 -10.61 17.14
N GLY A 549 21.59 -11.94 17.17
CA GLY A 549 21.29 -12.75 18.35
C GLY A 549 19.82 -12.66 18.77
N GLU A 550 19.57 -12.36 20.04
CA GLU A 550 18.22 -12.22 20.61
C GLU A 550 17.47 -10.98 20.11
N ASN A 551 18.20 -9.99 19.55
CA ASN A 551 17.63 -8.77 18.97
C ASN A 551 17.42 -8.87 17.45
N ALA A 552 17.66 -10.04 16.83
CA ALA A 552 17.50 -10.20 15.39
C ALA A 552 16.02 -10.07 14.97
N HIS A 553 15.72 -9.15 14.06
CA HIS A 553 14.38 -8.90 13.53
C HIS A 553 13.80 -10.09 12.75
N SER A 554 14.63 -11.05 12.33
CA SER A 554 14.18 -12.35 11.85
C SER A 554 13.30 -13.09 12.87
N ILE A 555 13.52 -12.90 14.17
CA ILE A 555 12.70 -13.49 15.24
C ILE A 555 11.27 -12.95 15.19
N ILE A 556 11.09 -11.63 14.99
CA ILE A 556 9.74 -11.05 14.89
C ILE A 556 9.10 -11.37 13.53
N ALA A 557 9.89 -11.39 12.44
CA ALA A 557 9.43 -11.81 11.12
C ALA A 557 8.88 -13.26 11.15
N ARG A 558 9.60 -14.20 11.76
CA ARG A 558 9.16 -15.61 11.93
C ARG A 558 7.90 -15.71 12.78
N LYS A 559 7.80 -14.96 13.88
CA LYS A 559 6.60 -14.93 14.74
C LYS A 559 5.37 -14.43 13.98
N VAL A 560 5.46 -13.28 13.30
CA VAL A 560 4.38 -12.73 12.47
C VAL A 560 3.98 -13.71 11.37
N ALA A 561 4.95 -14.33 10.70
CA ALA A 561 4.69 -15.31 9.65
C ALA A 561 3.96 -16.55 10.20
N ALA A 562 4.47 -17.17 11.28
CA ALA A 562 3.89 -18.39 11.85
C ALA A 562 2.48 -18.13 12.41
N GLU A 563 2.28 -17.00 13.09
CA GLU A 563 0.99 -16.63 13.66
C GLU A 563 -0.02 -16.15 12.60
N GLY A 564 0.46 -15.70 11.44
CA GLY A 564 -0.36 -15.31 10.28
C GLY A 564 -0.75 -16.48 9.34
N ILE A 565 -0.28 -17.70 9.60
CA ILE A 565 -0.71 -18.90 8.88
C ILE A 565 -2.12 -19.30 9.34
N VAL A 566 -3.04 -19.40 8.38
CA VAL A 566 -4.44 -19.74 8.64
C VAL A 566 -4.74 -21.16 8.18
N MET A 567 -4.92 -22.08 9.13
CA MET A 567 -5.36 -23.45 8.82
C MET A 567 -6.87 -23.47 8.62
N VAL A 568 -7.33 -23.81 7.42
CA VAL A 568 -8.77 -23.80 7.06
C VAL A 568 -9.40 -25.19 6.95
N LYS A 569 -8.56 -26.24 6.89
CA LYS A 569 -8.98 -27.65 6.88
C LYS A 569 -7.95 -28.50 7.62
N ASN A 570 -8.40 -29.46 8.43
CA ASN A 570 -7.55 -30.43 9.12
C ASN A 570 -8.33 -31.72 9.45
N ASP A 571 -8.61 -32.52 8.42
CA ASP A 571 -9.32 -33.78 8.55
C ASP A 571 -8.47 -34.81 9.31
N GLN A 572 -9.12 -35.63 10.14
CA GLN A 572 -8.52 -36.72 10.92
C GLN A 572 -7.37 -36.29 11.87
N ASN A 573 -7.25 -35.00 12.18
CA ASN A 573 -6.09 -34.41 12.87
C ASN A 573 -4.76 -34.74 12.18
N THR A 574 -4.73 -34.64 10.84
CA THR A 574 -3.53 -34.86 10.02
C THR A 574 -2.38 -33.93 10.42
N LEU A 575 -2.70 -32.69 10.82
CA LEU A 575 -1.78 -31.77 11.46
C LEU A 575 -2.07 -31.67 12.98
N PRO A 576 -1.04 -31.52 13.83
CA PRO A 576 0.37 -31.38 13.48
C PRO A 576 1.05 -32.69 13.05
N LEU A 577 2.06 -32.58 12.18
CA LEU A 577 2.91 -33.69 11.77
C LEU A 577 3.78 -34.18 12.93
N SER A 578 4.03 -35.49 12.97
CA SER A 578 5.00 -36.06 13.91
C SER A 578 6.44 -35.78 13.47
N ARG A 579 7.26 -35.23 14.37
CA ARG A 579 8.73 -35.17 14.23
C ARG A 579 9.37 -36.57 14.12
N ARG A 580 8.66 -37.64 14.50
CA ARG A 580 9.09 -39.06 14.42
C ARG A 580 7.98 -39.93 13.83
N PRO A 581 7.73 -39.87 12.52
CA PRO A 581 6.66 -40.63 11.88
C PRO A 581 7.04 -42.12 11.73
N VAL A 582 6.03 -42.97 11.56
CA VAL A 582 6.20 -44.42 11.38
C VAL A 582 5.49 -44.83 10.09
N SER A 583 6.20 -45.46 9.15
CA SER A 583 5.56 -45.93 7.90
C SER A 583 4.59 -47.08 8.20
N PRO A 584 3.34 -47.04 7.71
CA PRO A 584 2.42 -48.18 7.77
C PRO A 584 2.97 -49.43 7.09
N SER A 585 3.90 -49.26 6.15
CA SER A 585 4.55 -50.34 5.40
C SER A 585 5.68 -51.05 6.15
N GLY A 586 6.14 -50.50 7.29
CA GLY A 586 7.32 -50.99 8.02
C GLY A 586 8.67 -50.61 7.40
N GLY A 587 8.68 -49.81 6.32
CA GLY A 587 9.88 -49.20 5.74
C GLY A 587 10.19 -47.79 6.31
N PRO A 588 11.11 -47.03 5.66
CA PRO A 588 11.27 -45.60 5.94
C PRO A 588 9.96 -44.86 5.65
N TYR A 589 9.68 -43.80 6.40
CA TYR A 589 8.51 -42.95 6.14
C TYR A 589 8.73 -42.12 4.88
N ARG A 590 7.86 -42.24 3.89
CA ARG A 590 8.05 -41.64 2.57
C ARG A 590 7.27 -40.33 2.44
N VAL A 591 7.98 -39.22 2.22
CA VAL A 591 7.37 -37.90 2.06
C VAL A 591 7.57 -37.44 0.61
N GLY A 592 6.50 -37.00 -0.04
CA GLY A 592 6.56 -36.28 -1.30
C GLY A 592 6.34 -34.78 -1.08
N VAL A 593 7.23 -33.94 -1.59
CA VAL A 593 7.05 -32.47 -1.62
C VAL A 593 6.86 -32.06 -3.07
N TYR A 594 5.78 -31.35 -3.38
CA TYR A 594 5.38 -31.03 -4.75
C TYR A 594 5.08 -29.56 -4.92
N GLY A 595 5.40 -29.04 -6.12
CA GLY A 595 5.17 -27.66 -6.50
C GLY A 595 6.45 -26.84 -6.51
N ASP A 596 6.53 -25.88 -7.44
CA ASP A 596 7.67 -24.97 -7.52
C ASP A 596 7.71 -24.00 -6.32
N ASP A 597 6.54 -23.65 -5.79
CA ASP A 597 6.33 -22.83 -4.58
C ASP A 597 6.95 -23.41 -3.29
N ALA A 598 7.42 -24.66 -3.30
CA ALA A 598 8.17 -25.22 -2.20
C ALA A 598 9.66 -24.79 -2.19
N GLY A 599 10.20 -24.26 -3.29
CA GLY A 599 11.65 -24.13 -3.52
C GLY A 599 12.18 -22.70 -3.74
N PRO A 600 13.51 -22.51 -3.77
CA PRO A 600 14.16 -21.19 -3.85
C PRO A 600 14.29 -20.63 -5.29
N ALA A 601 13.97 -21.42 -6.32
CA ALA A 601 14.09 -21.07 -7.75
C ALA A 601 15.41 -20.36 -8.12
N GLY A 602 15.36 -19.19 -8.77
CA GLY A 602 16.53 -18.41 -9.17
C GLY A 602 17.25 -17.66 -8.05
N GLY A 603 16.76 -17.73 -6.80
CA GLY A 603 17.17 -16.91 -5.67
C GLY A 603 16.20 -15.73 -5.42
N PRO A 604 16.10 -15.25 -4.17
CA PRO A 604 14.99 -14.40 -3.73
C PRO A 604 14.97 -13.00 -4.37
N ASN A 605 16.14 -12.47 -4.73
CA ASN A 605 16.29 -11.15 -5.36
C ASN A 605 16.56 -11.22 -6.87
N ALA A 606 16.37 -12.39 -7.50
CA ALA A 606 16.71 -12.61 -8.91
C ALA A 606 15.87 -11.78 -9.90
N CYS A 607 14.71 -11.29 -9.46
CA CYS A 607 13.84 -10.40 -10.23
C CYS A 607 13.82 -9.01 -9.57
N PRO A 608 14.05 -7.91 -10.33
CA PRO A 608 13.87 -6.54 -9.85
C PRO A 608 12.46 -6.32 -9.29
N ASP A 609 12.34 -5.61 -8.17
CA ASP A 609 11.06 -5.32 -7.49
C ASP A 609 10.16 -6.56 -7.27
N ARG A 610 10.79 -7.74 -7.16
CA ARG A 610 10.15 -9.07 -7.07
C ARG A 610 9.18 -9.39 -8.23
N GLY A 611 9.34 -8.78 -9.41
CA GLY A 611 8.45 -8.88 -10.58
C GLY A 611 8.36 -10.24 -11.29
N CYS A 612 8.45 -11.36 -10.58
CA CYS A 612 8.27 -12.70 -11.12
C CYS A 612 7.79 -13.71 -10.05
N ASN A 613 6.79 -14.52 -10.42
CA ASN A 613 6.34 -15.63 -9.60
C ASN A 613 7.17 -16.90 -9.88
N GLN A 614 8.40 -16.98 -9.34
CA GLN A 614 9.23 -18.19 -9.39
C GLN A 614 9.53 -18.70 -7.98
N GLY A 615 9.46 -20.01 -7.79
CA GLY A 615 9.73 -20.59 -6.47
C GLY A 615 8.67 -20.18 -5.44
N THR A 616 9.07 -20.18 -4.16
CA THR A 616 8.21 -19.85 -3.03
C THR A 616 7.83 -18.37 -3.00
N LEU A 617 6.53 -18.09 -2.92
CA LEU A 617 6.01 -16.73 -2.91
C LEU A 617 6.04 -16.14 -1.48
N ALA A 618 7.09 -15.40 -1.16
CA ALA A 618 7.26 -14.76 0.14
C ALA A 618 6.80 -13.29 0.20
N MET A 619 6.55 -12.67 -0.96
CA MET A 619 6.25 -11.24 -1.17
C MET A 619 5.65 -11.04 -2.57
N GLY A 620 4.73 -10.08 -2.76
CA GLY A 620 4.29 -9.67 -4.10
C GLY A 620 5.29 -8.72 -4.76
N TRP A 621 4.92 -8.06 -5.87
CA TRP A 621 5.84 -7.19 -6.63
C TRP A 621 5.52 -5.68 -6.58
N GLY A 622 6.53 -4.84 -6.87
CA GLY A 622 6.40 -3.39 -7.03
C GLY A 622 7.12 -2.56 -5.96
N SER A 623 6.62 -1.35 -5.67
CA SER A 623 7.18 -0.47 -4.63
C SER A 623 7.03 -0.99 -3.20
N GLY A 624 6.00 -1.80 -2.93
CA GLY A 624 5.78 -2.45 -1.64
C GLY A 624 6.80 -3.55 -1.27
N THR A 625 7.96 -3.59 -1.92
CA THR A 625 8.94 -4.68 -1.81
C THR A 625 10.25 -4.26 -1.16
N VAL A 626 11.05 -5.27 -0.78
CA VAL A 626 12.38 -5.12 -0.17
C VAL A 626 13.31 -6.21 -0.69
N GLU A 627 14.61 -5.96 -0.67
CA GLU A 627 15.62 -6.98 -0.97
C GLU A 627 15.73 -7.96 0.19
N PHE A 628 15.60 -9.25 -0.07
CA PHE A 628 15.77 -10.27 0.94
C PHE A 628 17.24 -10.35 1.39
N PRO A 629 17.55 -10.34 2.70
CA PRO A 629 18.89 -10.67 3.19
C PRO A 629 19.19 -12.16 2.97
N TYR A 630 18.14 -12.98 3.07
CA TYR A 630 18.05 -14.39 2.70
C TYR A 630 16.55 -14.74 2.58
N LEU A 631 16.24 -15.93 2.08
CA LEU A 631 14.89 -16.49 2.13
C LEU A 631 15.00 -17.98 2.42
N ILE A 632 14.44 -18.42 3.56
CA ILE A 632 14.35 -19.85 3.87
C ILE A 632 13.13 -20.41 3.15
N SER A 633 13.34 -21.21 2.11
CA SER A 633 12.22 -21.83 1.38
C SER A 633 11.61 -23.00 2.17
N PRO A 634 10.35 -23.39 1.91
CA PRO A 634 9.71 -24.52 2.56
C PRO A 634 10.53 -25.83 2.49
N ILE A 635 11.13 -26.15 1.34
CA ILE A 635 11.96 -27.37 1.21
C ILE A 635 13.23 -27.30 2.06
N ASP A 636 13.86 -26.13 2.17
CA ASP A 636 15.08 -25.95 2.96
C ASP A 636 14.83 -26.19 4.46
N ALA A 637 13.71 -25.67 4.98
CA ALA A 637 13.30 -25.93 6.36
C ALA A 637 12.88 -27.40 6.57
N LEU A 638 12.08 -27.96 5.65
CA LEU A 638 11.63 -29.36 5.72
C LEU A 638 12.79 -30.35 5.73
N ASN A 639 13.87 -30.11 4.96
CA ASN A 639 15.07 -30.97 4.92
C ASN A 639 15.68 -31.27 6.31
N THR A 640 15.44 -30.42 7.32
CA THR A 640 15.95 -30.60 8.68
C THR A 640 14.85 -30.84 9.73
N ALA A 641 13.59 -30.94 9.30
CA ALA A 641 12.45 -30.93 10.21
C ALA A 641 12.18 -32.27 10.94
N TRP A 642 12.64 -33.41 10.42
CA TRP A 642 12.38 -34.71 11.05
C TRP A 642 13.49 -35.14 12.02
N ALA A 643 13.10 -35.69 13.16
CA ALA A 643 14.00 -36.23 14.19
C ALA A 643 14.35 -37.72 13.98
N THR A 644 13.95 -38.28 12.83
CA THR A 644 14.26 -39.63 12.34
C THR A 644 14.56 -39.55 10.85
N GLU A 645 15.35 -40.50 10.34
CA GLU A 645 15.59 -40.64 8.91
C GLU A 645 14.27 -40.94 8.17
N ILE A 646 13.99 -40.18 7.11
CA ILE A 646 12.82 -40.33 6.24
C ILE A 646 13.27 -40.38 4.77
N ASP A 647 12.42 -40.92 3.90
CA ASP A 647 12.66 -40.96 2.45
C ASP A 647 11.88 -39.81 1.78
N MET A 648 12.49 -38.62 1.72
CA MET A 648 11.86 -37.43 1.14
C MET A 648 12.23 -37.22 -0.33
N HIS A 649 11.22 -37.06 -1.19
CA HIS A 649 11.38 -36.81 -2.62
C HIS A 649 10.70 -35.50 -2.99
N SER A 650 11.42 -34.63 -3.71
CA SER A 650 11.04 -33.24 -3.93
C SER A 650 10.88 -32.93 -5.42
N TYR A 651 9.69 -32.50 -5.82
CA TYR A 651 9.29 -32.18 -7.19
C TYR A 651 9.01 -30.68 -7.30
N MET A 652 10.07 -29.89 -7.50
CA MET A 652 10.03 -28.41 -7.61
C MET A 652 9.46 -27.93 -8.97
N ARG A 653 8.30 -28.47 -9.36
CA ARG A 653 7.58 -28.17 -10.61
C ARG A 653 6.11 -28.56 -10.47
N ASN A 654 5.25 -27.90 -11.23
CA ASN A 654 3.79 -28.10 -11.11
C ASN A 654 3.25 -29.19 -12.07
N ALA A 655 4.08 -29.69 -12.99
CA ALA A 655 3.82 -30.87 -13.80
C ALA A 655 4.37 -32.14 -13.11
N VAL A 656 3.49 -32.99 -12.59
CA VAL A 656 3.82 -34.23 -11.88
C VAL A 656 3.02 -35.39 -12.44
N MET A 657 3.58 -36.60 -12.45
CA MET A 657 2.87 -37.80 -12.93
C MET A 657 2.15 -38.48 -11.76
N PRO A 658 1.01 -39.17 -11.99
CA PRO A 658 0.35 -39.97 -10.95
C PRO A 658 1.27 -40.93 -10.18
N ALA A 659 2.24 -41.53 -10.88
CA ALA A 659 3.23 -42.44 -10.30
C ALA A 659 4.22 -41.75 -9.34
N ASP A 660 4.39 -40.43 -9.42
CA ASP A 660 5.26 -39.65 -8.52
C ASP A 660 4.67 -39.50 -7.10
N ALA A 661 3.36 -39.75 -6.92
CA ALA A 661 2.64 -39.63 -5.64
C ALA A 661 2.16 -40.98 -5.05
N ALA A 662 2.00 -42.00 -5.90
CA ALA A 662 1.38 -43.30 -5.59
C ALA A 662 1.97 -44.05 -4.36
N ASP A 663 3.25 -43.84 -4.06
CA ASP A 663 3.98 -44.58 -3.03
C ASP A 663 4.42 -43.71 -1.84
N ARG A 664 3.83 -42.52 -1.65
CA ARG A 664 4.12 -41.66 -0.49
C ARG A 664 3.24 -41.99 0.71
N ASP A 665 3.80 -41.89 1.92
CA ASP A 665 3.08 -41.97 3.19
C ASP A 665 2.52 -40.60 3.63
N LEU A 666 3.00 -39.51 3.03
CA LEU A 666 2.54 -38.12 3.17
C LEU A 666 2.88 -37.33 1.89
N CYS A 667 1.94 -36.50 1.40
CA CYS A 667 2.20 -35.55 0.33
C CYS A 667 2.03 -34.11 0.83
N LEU A 668 3.04 -33.26 0.62
CA LEU A 668 3.01 -31.83 0.87
C LEU A 668 2.98 -31.11 -0.47
N VAL A 669 1.91 -30.35 -0.75
CA VAL A 669 1.71 -29.65 -2.03
C VAL A 669 1.73 -28.15 -1.79
N PHE A 670 2.57 -27.45 -2.54
CA PHE A 670 2.77 -26.02 -2.49
C PHE A 670 2.25 -25.39 -3.78
N ALA A 671 1.44 -24.34 -3.66
CA ALA A 671 0.89 -23.61 -4.79
C ALA A 671 0.69 -22.16 -4.41
N ASN A 672 0.73 -21.25 -5.39
CA ASN A 672 0.65 -19.83 -5.11
C ASN A 672 -0.19 -19.03 -6.11
N ALA A 673 -0.50 -17.79 -5.73
CA ALA A 673 -1.12 -16.79 -6.60
C ALA A 673 -0.57 -15.40 -6.26
N ASP A 674 0.13 -14.80 -7.22
CA ASP A 674 0.90 -13.56 -7.09
C ASP A 674 0.21 -12.36 -7.77
N SER A 675 0.58 -11.16 -7.34
CA SER A 675 0.16 -9.86 -7.88
C SER A 675 1.05 -8.74 -7.35
N GLY A 676 0.86 -7.53 -7.87
CA GLY A 676 1.60 -6.39 -7.36
C GLY A 676 1.21 -5.10 -8.04
N GLU A 677 2.18 -4.20 -8.12
CA GLU A 677 2.00 -2.87 -8.69
C GLU A 677 1.89 -2.86 -10.23
N GLY A 678 1.04 -1.96 -10.76
CA GLY A 678 0.65 -1.88 -12.18
C GLY A 678 1.77 -1.63 -13.19
N TYR A 679 2.89 -1.01 -12.77
CA TYR A 679 4.03 -0.78 -13.68
C TYR A 679 4.80 -2.06 -14.06
N ILE A 680 4.50 -3.20 -13.41
CA ILE A 680 5.08 -4.52 -13.70
C ILE A 680 4.01 -5.45 -14.27
N SER A 681 4.40 -6.15 -15.35
CA SER A 681 3.65 -7.27 -15.92
C SER A 681 4.44 -8.56 -15.75
N SER A 682 3.81 -9.60 -15.20
CA SER A 682 4.43 -10.91 -15.02
C SER A 682 3.41 -12.04 -15.18
N GLY A 683 3.76 -13.11 -15.88
CA GLY A 683 2.86 -14.26 -16.09
C GLY A 683 1.53 -13.95 -16.80
N GLY A 684 1.44 -12.83 -17.53
CA GLY A 684 0.18 -12.35 -18.15
C GLY A 684 -0.72 -11.55 -17.21
N ILE A 685 -0.24 -11.21 -16.01
CA ILE A 685 -0.89 -10.37 -15.01
C ILE A 685 -0.21 -8.99 -15.03
N ASN A 686 -1.00 -7.92 -15.03
CA ASN A 686 -0.53 -6.54 -15.18
C ASN A 686 -0.99 -5.75 -13.94
N GLY A 687 -0.22 -5.85 -12.84
CA GLY A 687 -0.68 -5.47 -11.50
C GLY A 687 -1.81 -6.36 -10.97
N ASP A 688 -3.05 -6.12 -11.41
CA ASP A 688 -4.26 -6.82 -10.94
C ASP A 688 -4.43 -8.24 -11.52
N ARG A 689 -4.89 -9.18 -10.68
CA ARG A 689 -5.08 -10.60 -11.04
C ARG A 689 -6.32 -10.80 -11.90
N SER A 690 -6.14 -11.24 -13.16
CA SER A 690 -7.24 -11.54 -14.09
C SER A 690 -8.29 -12.53 -13.58
N ASN A 691 -7.99 -13.31 -12.55
CA ASN A 691 -8.90 -14.25 -11.90
C ASN A 691 -8.40 -14.58 -10.46
N LEU A 692 -9.14 -15.42 -9.74
CA LEU A 692 -8.81 -15.87 -8.38
C LEU A 692 -8.32 -17.33 -8.29
N PHE A 693 -7.85 -17.95 -9.38
CA PHE A 693 -7.33 -19.33 -9.32
C PHE A 693 -5.84 -19.37 -8.91
N LEU A 694 -5.34 -20.56 -8.59
CA LEU A 694 -3.90 -20.73 -8.35
C LEU A 694 -3.13 -20.64 -9.67
N GLN A 695 -2.00 -19.94 -9.65
CA GLN A 695 -1.18 -19.71 -10.83
C GLN A 695 -0.33 -20.94 -11.16
N LYS A 696 0.33 -20.91 -12.33
CA LYS A 696 1.30 -21.93 -12.76
C LYS A 696 0.72 -23.37 -12.74
N GLY A 697 -0.59 -23.53 -12.92
CA GLY A 697 -1.29 -24.82 -12.87
C GLY A 697 -1.50 -25.40 -11.47
N GLY A 698 -1.42 -24.60 -10.40
CA GLY A 698 -1.51 -25.06 -9.00
C GLY A 698 -2.77 -25.90 -8.68
N ASP A 699 -3.94 -25.50 -9.19
CA ASP A 699 -5.17 -26.32 -9.09
C ASP A 699 -4.97 -27.74 -9.66
N SER A 700 -4.36 -27.85 -10.84
CA SER A 700 -4.11 -29.14 -11.53
C SER A 700 -3.01 -29.96 -10.85
N LEU A 701 -2.03 -29.31 -10.25
CA LEU A 701 -1.04 -29.97 -9.38
C LEU A 701 -1.73 -30.61 -8.17
N ILE A 702 -2.52 -29.85 -7.42
CA ILE A 702 -3.22 -30.34 -6.21
C ILE A 702 -4.16 -31.49 -6.58
N LYS A 703 -4.97 -31.34 -7.65
CA LYS A 703 -5.83 -32.43 -8.14
C LYS A 703 -5.04 -33.69 -8.50
N THR A 704 -3.89 -33.56 -9.15
CA THR A 704 -3.07 -34.72 -9.54
C THR A 704 -2.48 -35.43 -8.32
N VAL A 705 -1.91 -34.69 -7.36
CA VAL A 705 -1.32 -35.30 -6.16
C VAL A 705 -2.39 -35.88 -5.25
N ALA A 706 -3.45 -35.13 -4.93
CA ALA A 706 -4.48 -35.56 -3.98
C ALA A 706 -5.29 -36.79 -4.46
N ASN A 707 -5.45 -36.99 -5.77
CA ASN A 707 -6.10 -38.19 -6.30
C ASN A 707 -5.19 -39.43 -6.35
N ASN A 708 -3.88 -39.28 -6.18
CA ASN A 708 -2.90 -40.36 -6.35
C ASN A 708 -1.98 -40.58 -5.16
N CYS A 709 -1.95 -39.69 -4.15
CA CYS A 709 -1.10 -39.88 -2.98
C CYS A 709 -1.46 -41.16 -2.21
N GLY A 710 -0.45 -41.94 -1.80
CA GLY A 710 -0.65 -43.14 -0.97
C GLY A 710 -1.09 -42.85 0.47
N GLY A 711 -0.94 -41.60 0.92
CA GLY A 711 -1.32 -41.10 2.25
C GLY A 711 -2.05 -39.75 2.18
N PRO A 712 -2.20 -39.03 3.30
CA PRO A 712 -2.85 -37.72 3.31
C PRO A 712 -2.05 -36.69 2.50
N THR A 713 -2.78 -35.79 1.82
CA THR A 713 -2.20 -34.61 1.16
C THR A 713 -2.46 -33.37 2.01
N VAL A 714 -1.41 -32.64 2.35
CA VAL A 714 -1.46 -31.31 2.97
C VAL A 714 -1.16 -30.27 1.90
N VAL A 715 -2.02 -29.27 1.76
CA VAL A 715 -1.85 -28.17 0.80
C VAL A 715 -1.45 -26.89 1.54
N VAL A 716 -0.40 -26.23 1.07
CA VAL A 716 0.03 -24.91 1.55
C VAL A 716 -0.13 -23.91 0.40
N VAL A 717 -0.81 -22.80 0.67
CA VAL A 717 -1.09 -21.74 -0.28
C VAL A 717 -0.39 -20.44 0.14
N HIS A 718 0.58 -19.99 -0.64
CA HIS A 718 1.12 -18.64 -0.55
C HIS A 718 0.37 -17.72 -1.53
N ALA A 719 -0.29 -16.68 -1.05
CA ALA A 719 -1.09 -15.83 -1.92
C ALA A 719 -1.23 -14.41 -1.40
N VAL A 720 -1.32 -13.48 -2.36
CA VAL A 720 -1.62 -12.04 -2.17
C VAL A 720 -3.04 -11.75 -1.67
N GLY A 721 -3.89 -12.76 -1.51
CA GLY A 721 -5.29 -12.61 -1.13
C GLY A 721 -6.08 -13.90 -1.40
N PRO A 722 -7.43 -13.84 -1.43
CA PRO A 722 -8.24 -15.04 -1.62
C PRO A 722 -7.96 -15.71 -2.95
N VAL A 723 -8.07 -17.04 -2.95
CA VAL A 723 -8.12 -17.89 -4.15
C VAL A 723 -9.35 -18.79 -4.09
N VAL A 724 -9.89 -19.16 -5.25
CA VAL A 724 -11.00 -20.10 -5.38
C VAL A 724 -10.46 -21.52 -5.26
N VAL A 725 -10.90 -22.23 -4.22
CA VAL A 725 -10.39 -23.57 -3.86
C VAL A 725 -11.33 -24.73 -4.28
N GLU A 726 -12.50 -24.41 -4.85
CA GLU A 726 -13.59 -25.35 -5.11
C GLU A 726 -13.20 -26.56 -5.97
N SER A 727 -12.17 -26.45 -6.82
CA SER A 727 -11.78 -27.52 -7.74
C SER A 727 -11.05 -28.69 -7.06
N TRP A 728 -10.61 -28.52 -5.81
CA TRP A 728 -9.80 -29.51 -5.09
C TRP A 728 -10.04 -29.64 -3.58
N ILE A 729 -10.61 -28.63 -2.91
CA ILE A 729 -10.73 -28.58 -1.43
C ILE A 729 -11.49 -29.77 -0.80
N ASP A 730 -12.50 -30.29 -1.51
CA ASP A 730 -13.34 -31.42 -1.07
C ASP A 730 -12.86 -32.79 -1.57
N LEU A 731 -11.70 -32.85 -2.26
CA LEU A 731 -11.13 -34.14 -2.66
C LEU A 731 -10.77 -34.97 -1.42
N PRO A 732 -11.12 -36.27 -1.35
CA PRO A 732 -10.85 -37.10 -0.17
C PRO A 732 -9.37 -37.23 0.23
N GLY A 733 -8.44 -37.00 -0.71
CA GLY A 733 -7.00 -36.99 -0.42
C GLY A 733 -6.47 -35.68 0.16
N VAL A 734 -7.17 -34.55 -0.01
CA VAL A 734 -6.79 -33.26 0.60
C VAL A 734 -7.23 -33.28 2.06
N ALA A 735 -6.31 -33.64 2.95
CA ALA A 735 -6.57 -33.83 4.37
C ALA A 735 -6.40 -32.53 5.17
N ALA A 736 -5.44 -31.67 4.84
CA ALA A 736 -5.27 -30.38 5.50
C ALA A 736 -4.90 -29.26 4.52
N VAL A 737 -5.28 -28.03 4.84
CA VAL A 737 -5.04 -26.84 4.00
C VAL A 737 -4.68 -25.63 4.86
N LEU A 738 -3.59 -24.95 4.50
CA LEU A 738 -3.09 -23.75 5.16
C LEU A 738 -2.90 -22.62 4.16
N PHE A 739 -3.40 -21.44 4.51
CA PHE A 739 -3.06 -20.19 3.84
C PHE A 739 -1.89 -19.54 4.58
N ALA A 740 -0.71 -19.54 3.96
CA ALA A 740 0.52 -18.96 4.49
C ALA A 740 0.78 -17.52 4.02
N HIS A 741 -0.08 -16.99 3.14
CA HIS A 741 -0.04 -15.61 2.64
C HIS A 741 1.33 -15.25 2.05
N LEU A 742 1.99 -14.21 2.58
CA LEU A 742 3.30 -13.71 2.17
C LEU A 742 4.20 -13.57 3.42
N PRO A 743 4.96 -14.62 3.79
CA PRO A 743 5.63 -14.73 5.09
C PRO A 743 7.03 -14.08 5.19
N GLY A 744 7.53 -13.38 4.16
CA GLY A 744 8.86 -12.75 4.23
C GLY A 744 10.02 -13.76 4.37
N GLN A 745 11.16 -13.32 4.92
CA GLN A 745 12.44 -14.08 4.87
C GLN A 745 12.43 -15.43 5.60
N GLU A 746 11.51 -15.63 6.55
CA GLU A 746 11.42 -16.81 7.42
C GLU A 746 10.37 -17.83 6.96
N SER A 747 9.87 -17.72 5.71
CA SER A 747 8.80 -18.56 5.11
C SER A 747 8.79 -20.02 5.56
N GLY A 748 9.83 -20.79 5.21
CA GLY A 748 9.90 -22.22 5.53
C GLY A 748 10.01 -22.52 7.02
N ASN A 749 10.71 -21.68 7.78
CA ASN A 749 10.88 -21.85 9.22
C ASN A 749 9.54 -21.65 9.96
N ALA A 750 8.86 -20.56 9.67
CA ALA A 750 7.53 -20.24 10.21
C ALA A 750 6.49 -21.31 9.85
N LEU A 751 6.55 -21.83 8.62
CA LEU A 751 5.69 -22.93 8.18
C LEU A 751 5.99 -24.23 8.94
N VAL A 752 7.26 -24.60 9.15
CA VAL A 752 7.63 -25.80 9.92
C VAL A 752 7.17 -25.70 11.37
N ASP A 753 7.21 -24.51 11.99
CA ASP A 753 6.70 -24.31 13.35
C ASP A 753 5.22 -24.68 13.47
N VAL A 754 4.40 -24.27 12.50
CA VAL A 754 2.97 -24.60 12.46
C VAL A 754 2.75 -26.06 12.04
N LEU A 755 3.39 -26.53 10.96
CA LEU A 755 3.20 -27.90 10.46
C LEU A 755 3.50 -28.98 11.51
N PHE A 756 4.51 -28.78 12.37
CA PHE A 756 4.84 -29.70 13.46
C PHE A 756 4.23 -29.28 14.82
N GLY A 757 3.46 -28.19 14.83
CA GLY A 757 2.70 -27.74 16.00
C GLY A 757 3.56 -27.22 17.15
N GLU A 758 4.74 -26.68 16.87
CA GLU A 758 5.52 -25.91 17.84
C GLU A 758 4.90 -24.53 18.08
N VAL A 759 4.25 -23.98 17.04
CA VAL A 759 3.32 -22.84 17.11
C VAL A 759 1.91 -23.35 16.79
N ASP A 760 0.90 -22.78 17.45
CA ASP A 760 -0.50 -23.07 17.15
C ASP A 760 -0.93 -22.38 15.85
N ALA A 761 -1.79 -23.04 15.06
CA ALA A 761 -2.32 -22.54 13.80
C ALA A 761 -3.38 -21.43 13.99
N SER A 762 -3.03 -20.40 14.76
CA SER A 762 -3.96 -19.44 15.36
C SER A 762 -4.33 -18.23 14.48
N GLY A 763 -3.84 -18.18 13.24
CA GLY A 763 -4.22 -17.15 12.28
C GLY A 763 -5.71 -17.21 11.94
N ARG A 764 -6.27 -16.08 11.52
CA ARG A 764 -7.67 -15.96 11.05
C ARG A 764 -7.71 -15.19 9.74
N LEU A 765 -8.53 -15.65 8.79
CA LEU A 765 -8.63 -15.04 7.47
C LEU A 765 -9.01 -13.55 7.58
N PRO A 766 -8.17 -12.62 7.08
CA PRO A 766 -8.47 -11.18 7.09
C PRO A 766 -9.36 -10.75 5.90
N TYR A 767 -9.92 -11.72 5.17
CA TYR A 767 -10.84 -11.58 4.03
C TYR A 767 -11.76 -12.81 3.93
N THR A 768 -12.78 -12.76 3.08
CA THR A 768 -13.64 -13.92 2.78
C THR A 768 -13.06 -14.74 1.63
N VAL A 769 -13.18 -16.07 1.70
CA VAL A 769 -12.91 -16.97 0.55
C VAL A 769 -14.22 -17.39 -0.08
N GLY A 770 -14.61 -16.67 -1.15
CA GLY A 770 -15.75 -16.99 -2.01
C GLY A 770 -15.52 -18.21 -2.91
N LYS A 771 -16.61 -18.79 -3.43
CA LYS A 771 -16.57 -19.99 -4.29
C LYS A 771 -16.27 -19.64 -5.76
N ARG A 772 -16.43 -18.37 -6.13
CA ARG A 772 -16.10 -17.77 -7.43
C ARG A 772 -15.99 -16.25 -7.27
N LEU A 773 -15.29 -15.58 -8.18
CA LEU A 773 -15.12 -14.11 -8.17
C LEU A 773 -16.47 -13.35 -8.23
N ALA A 774 -17.50 -13.92 -8.86
CA ALA A 774 -18.84 -13.31 -8.93
C ALA A 774 -19.59 -13.27 -7.57
N ASP A 775 -19.15 -14.05 -6.57
CA ASP A 775 -19.80 -14.07 -5.25
C ASP A 775 -19.52 -12.80 -4.42
N TYR A 776 -18.45 -12.05 -4.76
CA TYR A 776 -18.09 -10.78 -4.12
C TYR A 776 -18.88 -9.58 -4.68
N GLY A 777 -19.71 -9.79 -5.70
CA GLY A 777 -20.58 -8.77 -6.28
C GLY A 777 -20.02 -8.05 -7.51
N PRO A 778 -20.83 -7.17 -8.14
CA PRO A 778 -20.46 -6.46 -9.36
C PRO A 778 -19.44 -5.35 -9.10
N GLY A 779 -19.52 -4.64 -7.96
CA GLY A 779 -18.54 -3.61 -7.60
C GLY A 779 -17.14 -4.16 -7.28
N ALA A 780 -17.00 -5.47 -7.00
CA ALA A 780 -15.75 -6.13 -6.66
C ALA A 780 -14.94 -6.61 -7.91
N GLN A 781 -15.39 -6.29 -9.11
CA GLN A 781 -14.69 -6.62 -10.36
C GLN A 781 -13.68 -5.52 -10.71
N VAL A 782 -12.46 -5.89 -11.11
CA VAL A 782 -11.48 -4.95 -11.66
C VAL A 782 -11.92 -4.51 -13.06
N LEU A 783 -11.84 -3.22 -13.34
CA LEU A 783 -12.04 -2.64 -14.66
C LEU A 783 -10.77 -2.80 -15.49
N TYR A 784 -10.73 -3.85 -16.32
CA TYR A 784 -9.58 -4.18 -17.20
C TYR A 784 -9.54 -3.38 -18.50
N GLU A 785 -10.68 -2.88 -18.97
CA GLU A 785 -10.83 -2.17 -20.25
C GLU A 785 -11.51 -0.82 -20.02
N PRO A 786 -11.11 0.27 -20.71
CA PRO A 786 -11.64 1.59 -20.47
C PRO A 786 -13.11 1.70 -20.90
N ASN A 787 -13.97 2.12 -19.98
CA ASN A 787 -15.42 2.24 -20.20
C ASN A 787 -15.90 3.67 -20.53
N ALA A 788 -14.97 4.64 -20.55
CA ALA A 788 -15.16 6.06 -20.84
C ALA A 788 -13.78 6.73 -21.10
N PRO A 789 -13.70 7.95 -21.67
CA PRO A 789 -12.43 8.66 -21.89
C PRO A 789 -11.61 8.92 -20.62
N VAL A 790 -12.29 9.15 -19.50
CA VAL A 790 -11.77 8.98 -18.14
C VAL A 790 -12.45 7.73 -17.59
N PRO A 791 -11.76 6.58 -17.43
CA PRO A 791 -12.39 5.35 -16.96
C PRO A 791 -13.09 5.57 -15.61
N GLN A 792 -14.32 5.11 -15.46
CA GLN A 792 -15.14 5.31 -14.25
C GLN A 792 -15.35 3.97 -13.53
N VAL A 793 -15.11 3.95 -12.21
CA VAL A 793 -15.33 2.79 -11.33
C VAL A 793 -16.27 3.21 -10.21
N ASP A 794 -17.54 2.77 -10.27
CA ASP A 794 -18.59 3.20 -9.35
C ASP A 794 -18.76 2.23 -8.17
N PHE A 795 -18.43 2.67 -6.95
CA PHE A 795 -18.57 1.87 -5.73
C PHE A 795 -19.97 1.99 -5.12
N THR A 796 -20.99 1.60 -5.90
CA THR A 796 -22.40 1.55 -5.44
C THR A 796 -22.59 0.62 -4.24
N ASP A 797 -21.83 -0.48 -4.22
CA ASP A 797 -21.83 -1.47 -3.14
C ASP A 797 -20.79 -1.14 -2.04
N GLY A 798 -20.27 0.10 -1.97
CA GLY A 798 -19.15 0.46 -1.09
C GLY A 798 -19.37 0.30 0.43
N LEU A 799 -20.61 0.12 0.90
CA LEU A 799 -20.92 -0.31 2.29
C LEU A 799 -20.85 -1.83 2.49
N TYR A 800 -21.04 -2.57 1.39
CA TYR A 800 -21.19 -4.01 1.30
C TYR A 800 -19.97 -4.62 0.60
N ILE A 801 -18.79 -4.47 1.21
CA ILE A 801 -17.56 -5.09 0.73
C ILE A 801 -17.31 -6.43 1.45
N ASP A 802 -16.69 -7.39 0.75
CA ASP A 802 -16.29 -8.70 1.28
C ASP A 802 -17.42 -9.36 2.13
N HIS A 803 -17.17 -9.75 3.38
CA HIS A 803 -18.17 -10.44 4.23
C HIS A 803 -19.50 -9.68 4.36
N ARG A 804 -19.49 -8.35 4.27
CA ARG A 804 -20.71 -7.52 4.34
C ARG A 804 -21.60 -7.76 3.12
N TYR A 805 -21.01 -8.00 1.94
CA TYR A 805 -21.72 -8.44 0.73
C TYR A 805 -22.31 -9.84 0.91
N PHE A 806 -21.47 -10.78 1.36
CA PHE A 806 -21.87 -12.19 1.55
C PHE A 806 -23.02 -12.32 2.56
N ASP A 807 -23.00 -11.55 3.64
CA ASP A 807 -24.08 -11.49 4.62
C ASP A 807 -25.33 -10.83 4.03
N ARG A 808 -25.20 -9.68 3.36
CA ARG A 808 -26.33 -8.95 2.75
C ARG A 808 -27.08 -9.79 1.71
N HIS A 809 -26.36 -10.55 0.89
CA HIS A 809 -26.93 -11.37 -0.17
C HIS A 809 -27.17 -12.84 0.24
N ASN A 810 -26.96 -13.18 1.52
CA ASN A 810 -27.05 -14.54 2.06
C ASN A 810 -26.24 -15.58 1.25
N ILE A 811 -25.08 -15.16 0.74
CA ILE A 811 -24.15 -16.03 0.04
C ILE A 811 -23.37 -16.81 1.08
N THR A 812 -23.27 -18.13 0.89
CA THR A 812 -22.44 -18.98 1.74
C THR A 812 -21.02 -19.02 1.18
N PRO A 813 -20.02 -18.43 1.85
CA PRO A 813 -18.63 -18.53 1.42
C PRO A 813 -18.12 -19.98 1.52
N ARG A 814 -16.90 -20.23 1.04
CA ARG A 814 -16.18 -21.46 1.36
C ARG A 814 -15.55 -21.37 2.76
N PHE A 815 -14.90 -20.24 3.04
CA PHE A 815 -14.45 -19.85 4.38
C PHE A 815 -14.77 -18.37 4.58
N GLU A 816 -15.44 -18.04 5.69
CA GLU A 816 -15.84 -16.68 6.01
C GLU A 816 -14.70 -15.80 6.54
N PHE A 817 -14.88 -14.48 6.49
CA PHE A 817 -14.00 -13.53 7.16
C PHE A 817 -13.87 -13.85 8.65
N GLY A 818 -12.64 -13.78 9.18
CA GLY A 818 -12.31 -14.12 10.54
C GLY A 818 -12.23 -15.63 10.82
N PHE A 819 -12.42 -16.52 9.85
CA PHE A 819 -12.32 -17.97 10.05
C PHE A 819 -10.87 -18.46 10.18
N GLY A 820 -10.66 -19.48 11.00
CA GLY A 820 -9.42 -20.26 11.09
C GLY A 820 -9.49 -21.28 12.22
N LEU A 821 -8.90 -22.46 12.00
CA LEU A 821 -8.86 -23.54 12.98
C LEU A 821 -7.78 -23.28 14.06
N SER A 822 -7.50 -24.28 14.89
CA SER A 822 -6.41 -24.31 15.89
C SER A 822 -6.10 -25.78 16.18
N TYR A 823 -4.96 -26.08 16.79
CA TYR A 823 -4.68 -27.39 17.40
C TYR A 823 -5.27 -27.53 18.81
N ALA A 824 -5.77 -26.43 19.39
CA ALA A 824 -6.60 -26.38 20.58
C ALA A 824 -8.09 -26.22 20.20
N THR A 825 -8.97 -26.28 21.20
CA THR A 825 -10.40 -25.98 21.04
C THR A 825 -10.81 -25.00 22.12
N PHE A 826 -11.75 -24.10 21.80
CA PHE A 826 -12.13 -23.02 22.70
C PHE A 826 -13.64 -22.95 22.85
N GLU A 827 -14.09 -22.57 24.04
CA GLU A 827 -15.48 -22.29 24.36
C GLU A 827 -15.61 -20.83 24.78
N LEU A 828 -16.67 -20.17 24.30
CA LEU A 828 -17.04 -18.80 24.69
C LEU A 828 -18.33 -18.87 25.51
N ALA A 829 -18.34 -18.24 26.69
CA ALA A 829 -19.46 -18.26 27.61
C ALA A 829 -19.64 -16.92 28.35
N GLU A 830 -20.75 -16.79 29.08
CA GLU A 830 -20.97 -15.70 30.06
C GLU A 830 -20.86 -14.28 29.47
N LEU A 831 -21.41 -14.04 28.27
CA LEU A 831 -21.47 -12.70 27.67
C LEU A 831 -22.23 -11.71 28.57
N GLN A 832 -21.59 -10.60 28.90
CA GLN A 832 -22.18 -9.47 29.61
C GLN A 832 -21.97 -8.18 28.80
N VAL A 833 -23.04 -7.39 28.64
CA VAL A 833 -23.01 -6.09 27.97
C VAL A 833 -23.36 -5.03 29.00
N ASN A 834 -22.37 -4.24 29.40
CA ASN A 834 -22.45 -3.26 30.47
C ASN A 834 -22.47 -1.84 29.87
N ALA A 835 -23.63 -1.17 29.91
CA ALA A 835 -23.74 0.22 29.47
C ALA A 835 -22.95 1.16 30.40
N LEU A 836 -22.08 1.98 29.81
CA LEU A 836 -21.22 2.95 30.51
C LEU A 836 -21.81 4.36 30.48
N GLN A 837 -22.50 4.72 29.39
CA GLN A 837 -23.04 6.06 29.15
C GLN A 837 -24.45 6.01 28.54
N SER A 838 -25.19 7.11 28.66
CA SER A 838 -26.51 7.25 28.05
C SER A 838 -26.41 7.53 26.55
N LYS A 839 -27.19 6.80 25.73
CA LYS A 839 -27.34 7.06 24.29
C LYS A 839 -27.74 8.52 24.03
N SER A 840 -27.15 9.13 23.00
CA SER A 840 -27.55 10.45 22.48
C SER A 840 -27.40 10.46 20.96
N ARG A 841 -28.41 10.97 20.23
CA ARG A 841 -28.46 10.90 18.76
C ARG A 841 -27.22 11.48 18.08
N LEU A 842 -26.72 12.60 18.60
CA LEU A 842 -25.51 13.27 18.12
C LEU A 842 -24.39 13.18 19.18
N PRO A 843 -23.12 13.22 18.75
CA PRO A 843 -21.98 13.52 19.61
C PRO A 843 -22.12 14.87 20.31
N ALA A 844 -21.28 15.13 21.31
CA ALA A 844 -21.12 16.48 21.83
C ALA A 844 -20.72 17.47 20.71
N SER A 845 -21.10 18.74 20.84
CA SER A 845 -20.69 19.79 19.90
C SER A 845 -19.17 19.83 19.75
N ARG A 846 -18.66 20.11 18.54
CA ARG A 846 -17.21 20.23 18.27
C ARG A 846 -16.54 21.09 19.35
N PRO A 847 -15.46 20.60 19.99
CA PRO A 847 -14.70 21.40 20.96
C PRO A 847 -14.28 22.75 20.36
N PRO A 848 -14.36 23.85 21.12
CA PRO A 848 -13.83 25.13 20.67
C PRO A 848 -12.31 25.02 20.51
N ALA A 849 -11.75 25.67 19.49
CA ALA A 849 -10.30 25.75 19.34
C ALA A 849 -9.70 26.44 20.57
N MET A 850 -8.96 25.69 21.38
CA MET A 850 -8.33 26.21 22.60
C MET A 850 -7.00 26.92 22.29
N ILE A 851 -6.42 26.63 21.13
CA ILE A 851 -5.13 27.13 20.64
C ILE A 851 -5.33 27.68 19.23
N SER A 852 -4.60 28.74 18.90
CA SER A 852 -4.59 29.32 17.56
C SER A 852 -3.44 28.70 16.74
N PRO A 853 -3.68 28.33 15.48
CA PRO A 853 -2.62 28.05 14.51
C PRO A 853 -1.57 29.17 14.44
N PRO A 854 -0.31 28.86 14.07
CA PRO A 854 0.73 29.86 13.86
C PRO A 854 0.34 31.03 12.93
N GLU A 855 0.91 32.19 13.24
CA GLU A 855 0.72 33.43 12.47
C GLU A 855 2.04 33.92 11.87
N TYR A 856 2.03 34.21 10.57
CA TYR A 856 3.21 34.60 9.80
C TYR A 856 2.95 35.90 9.04
N ASP A 857 4.02 36.50 8.50
CA ASP A 857 3.87 37.53 7.47
C ASP A 857 3.17 36.93 6.24
N LEU A 858 2.18 37.68 5.75
CA LEU A 858 1.31 37.31 4.63
C LEU A 858 1.78 37.94 3.31
N GLU A 859 2.68 38.93 3.36
CA GLU A 859 3.26 39.52 2.16
C GLU A 859 4.44 38.68 1.63
N PRO A 860 4.52 38.39 0.31
CA PRO A 860 5.74 37.84 -0.28
C PRO A 860 6.94 38.78 -0.10
N PRO A 861 8.15 38.25 0.16
CA PRO A 861 9.33 39.09 0.35
C PRO A 861 9.66 39.87 -0.94
N ARG A 862 10.05 41.15 -0.79
CA ARG A 862 10.32 42.05 -1.93
C ARG A 862 11.79 42.39 -2.16
N ASN A 863 12.65 42.10 -1.18
CA ASN A 863 14.08 42.45 -1.19
C ASN A 863 15.01 41.22 -1.16
N GLU A 864 14.45 40.01 -1.30
CA GLU A 864 15.21 38.76 -1.40
C GLU A 864 15.65 38.51 -2.85
N SER A 865 16.65 37.65 -3.03
CA SER A 865 17.07 37.19 -4.36
C SER A 865 16.47 35.80 -4.63
N PHE A 866 15.68 35.69 -5.68
CA PHE A 866 15.05 34.43 -6.11
C PHE A 866 15.83 33.71 -7.21
N PHE A 867 16.94 34.29 -7.66
CA PHE A 867 17.81 33.71 -8.68
C PHE A 867 18.80 32.72 -8.07
N PHE A 868 19.35 31.84 -8.92
CA PHE A 868 20.50 31.02 -8.55
C PHE A 868 21.65 31.89 -8.00
N PRO A 869 22.25 31.53 -6.85
CA PRO A 869 23.37 32.30 -6.28
C PRO A 869 24.55 32.41 -7.27
N PRO A 870 25.30 33.53 -7.27
CA PRO A 870 26.46 33.69 -8.14
C PRO A 870 27.52 32.61 -7.90
N GLY A 871 27.84 31.83 -8.95
CA GLY A 871 28.79 30.72 -8.86
C GLY A 871 28.20 29.40 -8.36
N PHE A 872 26.88 29.30 -8.19
CA PHE A 872 26.19 28.05 -7.86
C PHE A 872 26.33 27.02 -9.00
N ASN A 873 26.63 25.76 -8.66
CA ASN A 873 26.69 24.66 -9.63
C ASN A 873 25.28 24.09 -9.84
N VAL A 874 24.67 24.38 -10.99
CA VAL A 874 23.33 23.88 -11.32
C VAL A 874 23.43 22.45 -11.83
N VAL A 875 23.11 21.48 -10.98
CA VAL A 875 22.97 20.07 -11.37
C VAL A 875 21.78 19.91 -12.33
N SER A 876 22.03 19.29 -13.48
CA SER A 876 21.00 19.02 -14.49
C SER A 876 19.91 18.10 -13.97
N LYS A 877 18.65 18.38 -14.36
CA LYS A 877 17.41 17.75 -13.87
C LYS A 877 17.12 17.86 -12.37
N PHE A 878 18.05 18.35 -11.56
CA PHE A 878 17.79 18.63 -10.15
C PHE A 878 16.75 19.75 -10.03
N ILE A 879 15.77 19.54 -9.17
CA ILE A 879 14.65 20.46 -9.00
C ILE A 879 15.01 21.48 -7.92
N TYR A 880 15.14 22.74 -8.34
CA TYR A 880 15.50 23.85 -7.47
C TYR A 880 14.35 24.86 -7.34
N PRO A 881 14.19 25.55 -6.20
CA PRO A 881 13.24 26.65 -6.02
C PRO A 881 13.59 27.94 -6.78
N TYR A 882 14.79 28.04 -7.37
CA TYR A 882 15.30 29.28 -7.98
C TYR A 882 14.69 29.57 -9.36
N LEU A 883 14.46 30.85 -9.63
CA LEU A 883 13.91 31.35 -10.88
C LEU A 883 15.00 31.70 -11.92
N PRO A 884 14.76 31.48 -13.23
CA PRO A 884 15.64 31.94 -14.31
C PRO A 884 15.42 33.41 -14.68
N SER A 885 14.20 33.93 -14.49
CA SER A 885 13.82 35.34 -14.67
C SER A 885 12.69 35.70 -13.70
N LEU A 886 12.35 37.00 -13.59
CA LEU A 886 11.20 37.46 -12.80
C LEU A 886 9.91 37.55 -13.64
N ASP A 887 9.92 37.03 -14.87
CA ASP A 887 8.75 37.09 -15.75
C ASP A 887 7.60 36.28 -15.14
N GLY A 888 6.41 36.89 -15.04
CA GLY A 888 5.25 36.24 -14.41
C GLY A 888 5.21 36.30 -12.88
N THR A 889 6.20 36.91 -12.22
CA THR A 889 6.23 37.11 -10.75
C THR A 889 5.52 38.39 -10.28
N ASP A 890 5.20 39.32 -11.19
CA ASP A 890 4.44 40.53 -10.86
C ASP A 890 3.10 40.16 -10.18
N PRO A 891 2.75 40.77 -9.02
CA PRO A 891 1.48 40.52 -8.36
C PRO A 891 0.28 40.85 -9.27
N ALA A 892 -0.28 39.79 -9.85
CA ALA A 892 -1.56 39.87 -10.54
C ALA A 892 -2.67 39.85 -9.48
N ASN A 893 -3.74 40.63 -9.70
CA ASN A 893 -4.95 40.45 -8.91
C ASN A 893 -5.61 39.13 -9.33
N TYR A 894 -5.19 38.01 -8.71
CA TYR A 894 -5.53 36.66 -9.15
C TYR A 894 -7.01 36.36 -8.85
N THR A 895 -7.88 36.68 -9.81
CA THR A 895 -9.33 36.47 -9.71
C THR A 895 -9.78 35.03 -10.01
N HIS A 896 -8.85 34.08 -10.07
CA HIS A 896 -9.10 32.69 -10.49
C HIS A 896 -9.04 31.69 -9.34
N TYR A 897 -9.10 32.16 -8.08
CA TYR A 897 -9.27 31.30 -6.92
C TYR A 897 -10.52 30.41 -7.07
N PRO A 898 -10.48 29.15 -6.58
CA PRO A 898 -11.63 28.26 -6.59
C PRO A 898 -12.88 28.88 -5.97
N ILE A 899 -14.06 28.55 -6.49
CA ILE A 899 -15.32 29.16 -6.06
C ILE A 899 -15.52 28.95 -4.56
N GLY A 900 -15.53 30.05 -3.80
CA GLY A 900 -15.72 30.04 -2.35
C GLY A 900 -14.42 30.06 -1.53
N TYR A 901 -13.24 30.18 -2.15
CA TYR A 901 -11.97 30.36 -1.43
C TYR A 901 -12.00 31.54 -0.45
N ASP A 902 -12.56 32.69 -0.86
CA ASP A 902 -12.68 33.89 -0.02
C ASP A 902 -13.79 33.82 1.05
N LYS A 903 -14.50 32.69 1.17
CA LYS A 903 -15.62 32.54 2.11
C LYS A 903 -15.18 31.73 3.33
N PRO A 904 -15.18 32.30 4.54
CA PRO A 904 -14.89 31.51 5.74
C PRO A 904 -15.92 30.39 5.89
N ARG A 905 -15.44 29.14 5.91
CA ARG A 905 -16.26 27.95 6.17
C ARG A 905 -16.53 27.80 7.66
N THR A 906 -17.67 27.22 7.99
CA THR A 906 -17.92 26.72 9.36
C THR A 906 -17.27 25.33 9.47
N PRO A 907 -16.40 25.09 10.46
CA PRO A 907 -15.77 23.78 10.65
C PRO A 907 -16.79 22.66 10.90
N SER A 908 -16.53 21.47 10.36
CA SER A 908 -17.37 20.27 10.48
C SER A 908 -17.62 19.91 11.94
N GLN A 909 -18.87 19.62 12.32
CA GLN A 909 -19.21 19.17 13.69
C GLN A 909 -18.73 17.74 13.99
N ALA A 910 -18.36 16.98 12.95
CA ALA A 910 -17.73 15.68 13.07
C ALA A 910 -16.24 15.73 13.40
N GLY A 911 -15.62 16.93 13.44
CA GLY A 911 -14.21 17.12 13.77
C GLY A 911 -13.92 17.84 15.09
N GLY A 912 -12.68 18.31 15.24
CA GLY A 912 -12.19 19.00 16.44
C GLY A 912 -11.30 18.16 17.37
N GLY A 913 -10.74 17.07 16.86
CA GLY A 913 -9.75 16.22 17.53
C GLY A 913 -9.07 15.29 16.52
N LEU A 914 -8.05 14.55 16.97
CA LEU A 914 -7.33 13.59 16.12
C LEU A 914 -8.24 12.41 15.74
N GLY A 915 -8.46 12.24 14.44
CA GLY A 915 -9.35 11.22 13.87
C GLY A 915 -10.84 11.56 13.90
N GLY A 916 -11.23 12.75 14.37
CA GLY A 916 -12.62 13.21 14.45
C GLY A 916 -12.94 13.91 15.77
N ASN A 917 -14.22 14.23 15.97
CA ASN A 917 -14.76 14.81 17.20
C ASN A 917 -14.48 13.87 18.39
N PRO A 918 -13.83 14.32 19.47
CA PRO A 918 -13.46 13.47 20.61
C PRO A 918 -14.63 12.67 21.22
N SER A 919 -15.86 13.18 21.13
CA SER A 919 -17.06 12.51 21.64
C SER A 919 -17.40 11.22 20.87
N LEU A 920 -16.89 11.04 19.65
CA LEU A 920 -16.96 9.77 18.89
C LEU A 920 -16.23 8.62 19.60
N PHE A 921 -15.22 8.94 20.40
CA PHE A 921 -14.34 7.98 21.05
C PHE A 921 -14.69 7.73 22.53
N GLU A 922 -15.77 8.34 23.02
CA GLU A 922 -16.40 8.00 24.30
C GLU A 922 -16.81 6.52 24.33
N GLU A 923 -16.39 5.79 25.36
CA GLU A 923 -16.84 4.41 25.57
C GLU A 923 -18.30 4.40 26.04
N MET A 924 -19.15 3.72 25.29
CA MET A 924 -20.60 3.67 25.50
C MET A 924 -21.03 2.37 26.18
N ALA A 925 -20.36 1.27 25.86
CA ALA A 925 -20.56 -0.04 26.48
C ALA A 925 -19.24 -0.80 26.64
N ASN A 926 -19.14 -1.59 27.71
CA ASN A 926 -18.13 -2.62 27.87
C ASN A 926 -18.75 -4.00 27.64
N VAL A 927 -18.07 -4.87 26.90
CA VAL A 927 -18.52 -6.21 26.58
C VAL A 927 -17.52 -7.22 27.14
N GLU A 928 -17.98 -8.02 28.10
CA GLU A 928 -17.17 -9.04 28.78
C GLU A 928 -17.60 -10.44 28.36
N VAL A 929 -16.65 -11.34 28.14
CA VAL A 929 -16.90 -12.74 27.76
C VAL A 929 -15.84 -13.66 28.36
N GLN A 930 -16.26 -14.82 28.88
CA GLN A 930 -15.35 -15.86 29.34
C GLN A 930 -14.88 -16.69 28.14
N VAL A 931 -13.56 -16.80 27.96
CA VAL A 931 -12.91 -17.68 26.98
C VAL A 931 -12.27 -18.83 27.74
N ARG A 932 -12.52 -20.07 27.34
CA ARG A 932 -11.89 -21.27 27.92
C ARG A 932 -11.21 -22.10 26.84
N ASN A 933 -9.98 -22.54 27.08
CA ASN A 933 -9.37 -23.59 26.26
C ASN A 933 -9.86 -24.96 26.76
N THR A 934 -10.71 -25.61 25.96
CA THR A 934 -11.25 -26.96 26.20
C THR A 934 -10.39 -28.06 25.57
N GLY A 935 -9.36 -27.68 24.80
CA GLY A 935 -8.48 -28.59 24.08
C GLY A 935 -7.38 -29.22 24.94
N PRO A 936 -6.67 -30.23 24.40
CA PRO A 936 -5.58 -30.92 25.08
C PRO A 936 -4.22 -30.21 24.94
N ARG A 937 -4.17 -29.03 24.30
CA ARG A 937 -2.95 -28.29 23.99
C ARG A 937 -3.12 -26.81 24.29
N SER A 938 -2.05 -26.16 24.72
CA SER A 938 -1.93 -24.70 24.74
C SER A 938 -2.13 -24.17 23.32
N GLY A 939 -2.82 -23.04 23.18
CA GLY A 939 -3.13 -22.47 21.87
C GLY A 939 -3.60 -21.03 22.00
N GLN A 940 -3.91 -20.42 20.85
CA GLN A 940 -4.43 -19.05 20.83
C GLN A 940 -5.74 -18.95 20.05
N THR A 941 -6.60 -18.03 20.46
CA THR A 941 -7.84 -17.75 19.73
C THR A 941 -8.16 -16.27 19.69
N VAL A 942 -8.88 -15.88 18.64
CA VAL A 942 -9.33 -14.51 18.39
C VAL A 942 -10.82 -14.46 18.72
N VAL A 943 -11.16 -13.71 19.77
CA VAL A 943 -12.54 -13.34 20.08
C VAL A 943 -12.90 -12.16 19.20
N GLN A 944 -13.99 -12.26 18.46
CA GLN A 944 -14.45 -11.23 17.52
C GLN A 944 -15.82 -10.70 17.97
N MET A 945 -15.99 -9.38 17.95
CA MET A 945 -17.25 -8.70 18.28
C MET A 945 -17.80 -7.96 17.07
N TYR A 946 -19.03 -8.32 16.70
CA TYR A 946 -19.79 -7.68 15.62
C TYR A 946 -21.04 -6.99 16.17
N VAL A 947 -21.48 -5.94 15.49
CA VAL A 947 -22.69 -5.16 15.85
C VAL A 947 -23.68 -5.18 14.69
N SER A 948 -24.95 -5.43 14.99
CA SER A 948 -26.08 -5.14 14.11
C SER A 948 -26.82 -3.89 14.59
N PHE A 949 -27.13 -2.99 13.66
CA PHE A 949 -27.89 -1.77 13.93
C PHE A 949 -29.40 -2.06 14.00
N PRO A 950 -30.21 -1.22 14.67
CA PRO A 950 -31.67 -1.39 14.74
C PRO A 950 -32.33 -1.45 13.34
N GLU A 951 -33.35 -2.30 13.17
CA GLU A 951 -33.96 -2.56 11.86
C GLU A 951 -34.75 -1.37 11.26
N GLU A 952 -35.27 -0.46 12.09
CA GLU A 952 -36.22 0.59 11.70
C GLU A 952 -35.67 2.02 11.89
N VAL A 953 -34.38 2.22 11.60
CA VAL A 953 -33.78 3.57 11.58
C VAL A 953 -34.27 4.35 10.36
N THR A 954 -34.77 5.55 10.61
CA THR A 954 -35.14 6.51 9.56
C THR A 954 -34.54 7.89 9.81
N GLU A 955 -34.26 8.62 8.73
CA GLU A 955 -33.99 10.05 8.78
C GLU A 955 -35.06 10.85 8.05
N GLU A 956 -35.11 12.16 8.31
CA GLU A 956 -35.96 13.07 7.55
C GLU A 956 -35.44 13.19 6.11
N GLY A 957 -36.12 12.53 5.18
CA GLY A 957 -35.84 12.61 3.75
C GLY A 957 -36.31 13.92 3.11
N ASP A 958 -36.23 13.96 1.79
CA ASP A 958 -36.51 15.17 1.02
C ASP A 958 -37.99 15.57 1.03
N TRP A 959 -38.23 16.83 0.66
CA TRP A 959 -39.57 17.38 0.47
C TRP A 959 -40.18 16.83 -0.81
N VAL A 960 -41.18 15.95 -0.69
CA VAL A 960 -41.86 15.33 -1.83
C VAL A 960 -43.27 15.91 -1.98
N GLU A 961 -43.69 16.12 -3.22
CA GLU A 961 -45.08 16.43 -3.57
C GLU A 961 -45.97 15.18 -3.46
N VAL A 962 -46.68 15.03 -2.35
CA VAL A 962 -47.64 13.95 -2.13
C VAL A 962 -49.03 14.41 -2.58
N HIS A 963 -49.60 13.70 -3.56
CA HIS A 963 -50.98 13.93 -4.01
C HIS A 963 -51.97 13.21 -3.09
N ASP A 964 -52.85 13.99 -2.45
CA ASP A 964 -53.97 13.45 -1.67
C ASP A 964 -54.94 12.71 -2.61
N ARG A 965 -55.17 11.41 -2.37
CA ARG A 965 -56.12 10.62 -3.19
C ARG A 965 -57.59 11.00 -2.95
N SER A 966 -57.88 11.83 -1.94
CA SER A 966 -59.23 12.26 -1.56
C SER A 966 -59.54 13.73 -1.93
N SER A 967 -58.56 14.53 -2.30
CA SER A 967 -58.75 15.91 -2.77
C SER A 967 -57.73 16.29 -3.83
N SER A 968 -58.10 17.15 -4.78
CA SER A 968 -57.21 17.62 -5.85
C SER A 968 -56.18 18.65 -5.35
N LYS A 969 -55.53 18.37 -4.22
CA LYS A 969 -54.52 19.20 -3.56
C LYS A 969 -53.23 18.41 -3.42
N THR A 970 -52.14 19.01 -3.88
CA THR A 970 -50.79 18.56 -3.56
C THR A 970 -50.42 19.04 -2.16
N LYS A 971 -49.84 18.16 -1.34
CA LYS A 971 -49.21 18.48 -0.06
C LYS A 971 -47.71 18.23 -0.20
N ILE A 972 -46.88 19.19 0.20
CA ILE A 972 -45.44 18.98 0.32
C ILE A 972 -45.18 18.46 1.73
N GLU A 973 -44.56 17.28 1.85
CA GLU A 973 -44.16 16.69 3.14
C GLU A 973 -42.79 16.03 3.04
N ARG A 974 -42.07 15.98 4.17
CA ARG A 974 -40.83 15.19 4.28
C ARG A 974 -41.21 13.73 4.43
N VAL A 975 -40.76 12.89 3.50
CA VAL A 975 -40.95 11.45 3.59
C VAL A 975 -39.77 10.87 4.37
N PRO A 976 -39.99 10.11 5.48
CA PRO A 976 -38.90 9.45 6.18
C PRO A 976 -38.17 8.47 5.26
N GLU A 977 -36.84 8.58 5.22
CA GLU A 977 -35.96 7.73 4.43
C GLU A 977 -35.39 6.63 5.34
N LYS A 978 -35.54 5.36 4.96
CA LYS A 978 -35.00 4.24 5.73
C LYS A 978 -33.50 4.12 5.52
N ILE A 979 -32.74 4.10 6.61
CA ILE A 979 -31.30 3.90 6.58
C ILE A 979 -31.00 2.42 6.51
N ASP A 980 -30.27 2.02 5.47
CA ASP A 980 -29.90 0.64 5.20
C ASP A 980 -28.56 0.29 5.89
N PHE A 981 -28.39 -0.96 6.34
CA PHE A 981 -27.20 -1.40 7.06
C PHE A 981 -26.70 -2.78 6.58
N PRO A 982 -25.37 -3.03 6.66
CA PRO A 982 -24.84 -4.39 6.71
C PRO A 982 -25.49 -5.17 7.86
N VAL A 983 -25.75 -6.45 7.61
CA VAL A 983 -26.39 -7.37 8.58
C VAL A 983 -25.68 -7.33 9.93
N ARG A 984 -24.36 -7.28 9.90
CA ARG A 984 -23.47 -7.00 11.03
C ARG A 984 -22.15 -6.44 10.51
N VAL A 985 -21.40 -5.78 11.39
CA VAL A 985 -20.07 -5.23 11.10
C VAL A 985 -19.11 -5.50 12.26
N LEU A 986 -17.85 -5.80 11.96
CA LEU A 986 -16.82 -5.92 13.01
C LEU A 986 -16.69 -4.57 13.73
N ARG A 987 -16.48 -4.62 15.05
CA ARG A 987 -16.21 -3.44 15.90
C ARG A 987 -15.07 -3.61 16.88
N ASN A 988 -14.84 -4.81 17.37
CA ASN A 988 -13.66 -5.10 18.17
C ASN A 988 -13.25 -6.56 18.01
N PHE A 989 -12.01 -6.84 18.39
CA PHE A 989 -11.49 -8.19 18.53
C PHE A 989 -10.43 -8.20 19.62
N THR A 990 -10.10 -9.37 20.16
CA THR A 990 -8.90 -9.55 20.97
C THR A 990 -8.37 -10.97 20.81
N LYS A 991 -7.06 -11.13 20.92
CA LYS A 991 -6.40 -12.43 20.84
C LYS A 991 -5.92 -12.83 22.22
N VAL A 992 -6.19 -14.07 22.62
CA VAL A 992 -5.75 -14.64 23.89
C VAL A 992 -5.02 -15.96 23.67
N ALA A 993 -3.95 -16.16 24.43
CA ALA A 993 -3.25 -17.43 24.59
C ALA A 993 -3.72 -18.08 25.88
N LEU A 994 -4.04 -19.37 25.84
CA LEU A 994 -4.57 -20.11 27.01
C LEU A 994 -3.99 -21.53 27.07
N GLU A 995 -3.61 -21.96 28.26
CA GLU A 995 -3.20 -23.33 28.58
C GLU A 995 -4.39 -24.31 28.63
N PRO A 996 -4.18 -25.63 28.51
CA PRO A 996 -5.26 -26.62 28.56
C PRO A 996 -6.13 -26.51 29.83
N GLY A 997 -7.42 -26.26 29.66
CA GLY A 997 -8.39 -26.09 30.74
C GLY A 997 -8.43 -24.69 31.38
N GLU A 998 -7.50 -23.80 31.01
CA GLU A 998 -7.48 -22.40 31.46
C GLU A 998 -8.71 -21.64 30.94
N ALA A 999 -9.16 -20.66 31.72
CA ALA A 999 -10.17 -19.71 31.28
C ALA A 999 -9.86 -18.29 31.76
N GLN A 1000 -10.15 -17.33 30.89
CA GLN A 1000 -9.91 -15.90 31.09
C GLN A 1000 -11.16 -15.13 30.67
N THR A 1001 -11.57 -14.13 31.46
CA THR A 1001 -12.55 -13.13 31.00
C THR A 1001 -11.81 -12.07 30.19
N VAL A 1002 -12.25 -11.82 28.96
CA VAL A 1002 -11.76 -10.72 28.13
C VAL A 1002 -12.79 -9.61 28.08
N SER A 1003 -12.30 -8.37 27.95
CA SER A 1003 -13.11 -7.16 27.92
C SER A 1003 -12.86 -6.42 26.60
N MET A 1004 -13.93 -5.98 25.93
CA MET A 1004 -13.87 -5.18 24.71
C MET A 1004 -14.86 -4.03 24.81
N SER A 1005 -14.40 -2.79 24.64
CA SER A 1005 -15.29 -1.63 24.62
C SER A 1005 -15.89 -1.37 23.23
N LEU A 1006 -17.04 -0.70 23.23
CA LEU A 1006 -17.71 -0.11 22.08
C LEU A 1006 -17.77 1.40 22.30
N SER A 1007 -17.20 2.16 21.37
CA SER A 1007 -17.24 3.62 21.34
C SER A 1007 -18.57 4.15 20.76
N ARG A 1008 -18.80 5.45 20.89
CA ARG A 1008 -19.89 6.13 20.17
C ARG A 1008 -19.79 5.91 18.65
N LYS A 1009 -18.59 5.98 18.08
CA LYS A 1009 -18.33 5.77 16.65
C LYS A 1009 -18.76 4.37 16.20
N ASP A 1010 -18.47 3.35 17.00
CA ASP A 1010 -18.83 1.96 16.72
C ASP A 1010 -20.35 1.74 16.62
N LEU A 1011 -21.11 2.54 17.37
CA LEU A 1011 -22.56 2.50 17.46
C LEU A 1011 -23.24 3.61 16.64
N SER A 1012 -22.50 4.28 15.75
CA SER A 1012 -23.00 5.35 14.89
C SER A 1012 -22.83 5.02 13.41
N TYR A 1013 -23.60 5.72 12.57
CA TYR A 1013 -23.48 5.73 11.12
C TYR A 1013 -23.28 7.16 10.61
N TRP A 1014 -22.75 7.32 9.40
CA TRP A 1014 -22.57 8.64 8.80
C TRP A 1014 -23.87 9.12 8.14
N SER A 1015 -24.47 10.16 8.70
CA SER A 1015 -25.60 10.84 8.07
C SER A 1015 -25.07 11.90 7.09
N VAL A 1016 -25.21 11.61 5.80
CA VAL A 1016 -24.89 12.57 4.72
C VAL A 1016 -25.71 13.85 4.87
N ARG A 1017 -26.95 13.77 5.37
CA ARG A 1017 -27.84 14.92 5.58
C ARG A 1017 -27.42 15.81 6.76
N GLN A 1018 -26.90 15.22 7.84
CA GLN A 1018 -26.38 15.96 9.00
C GLN A 1018 -24.90 16.37 8.83
N GLN A 1019 -24.16 15.75 7.90
CA GLN A 1019 -22.69 15.78 7.82
C GLN A 1019 -22.06 15.49 9.19
N ASN A 1020 -22.56 14.43 9.85
CA ASN A 1020 -22.09 13.99 11.16
C ASN A 1020 -22.43 12.52 11.42
N TRP A 1021 -21.76 11.93 12.39
CA TRP A 1021 -22.08 10.61 12.94
C TRP A 1021 -23.37 10.68 13.76
N VAL A 1022 -24.29 9.76 13.49
CA VAL A 1022 -25.58 9.65 14.17
C VAL A 1022 -25.67 8.28 14.84
N MET A 1023 -25.91 8.28 16.16
CA MET A 1023 -26.29 7.07 16.90
C MET A 1023 -27.81 6.90 16.80
N PRO A 1024 -28.34 5.83 16.20
CA PRO A 1024 -29.77 5.60 16.16
C PRO A 1024 -30.34 5.21 17.53
N ASP A 1025 -31.62 5.52 17.72
CA ASP A 1025 -32.42 4.99 18.83
C ASP A 1025 -32.81 3.53 18.55
N GLY A 1026 -32.99 2.73 19.61
CA GLY A 1026 -33.30 1.30 19.54
C GLY A 1026 -32.21 0.43 20.16
N ASP A 1027 -32.40 -0.88 20.09
CA ASP A 1027 -31.49 -1.88 20.67
C ASP A 1027 -30.49 -2.35 19.59
N PHE A 1028 -29.20 -2.34 19.91
CA PHE A 1028 -28.15 -2.87 19.05
C PHE A 1028 -27.92 -4.34 19.41
N GLU A 1029 -27.91 -5.26 18.43
CA GLU A 1029 -27.57 -6.67 18.69
C GLU A 1029 -26.04 -6.82 18.65
N ILE A 1030 -25.47 -7.26 19.76
CA ILE A 1030 -24.03 -7.47 19.96
C ILE A 1030 -23.75 -8.96 19.82
N TRP A 1031 -22.88 -9.32 18.88
CA TRP A 1031 -22.55 -10.71 18.56
C TRP A 1031 -21.10 -10.97 18.92
N VAL A 1032 -20.84 -12.08 19.63
CA VAL A 1032 -19.48 -12.47 20.02
C VAL A 1032 -19.22 -13.93 19.64
N GLY A 1033 -18.05 -14.17 19.03
CA GLY A 1033 -17.68 -15.46 18.49
C GLY A 1033 -16.25 -15.55 17.98
N GLN A 1034 -16.01 -16.50 17.08
CA GLN A 1034 -14.67 -16.84 16.56
C GLN A 1034 -14.49 -16.59 15.06
N SER A 1035 -15.57 -16.29 14.34
CA SER A 1035 -15.57 -15.81 12.95
C SER A 1035 -16.80 -14.93 12.68
N SER A 1036 -16.92 -14.36 11.48
CA SER A 1036 -18.13 -13.62 11.06
C SER A 1036 -19.40 -14.49 10.94
N ARG A 1037 -19.28 -15.82 10.97
CA ARG A 1037 -20.43 -16.76 10.90
C ARG A 1037 -20.54 -17.70 12.10
N ASP A 1038 -19.46 -17.94 12.85
CA ASP A 1038 -19.50 -18.61 14.15
C ASP A 1038 -19.61 -17.56 15.28
N LEU A 1039 -20.87 -17.20 15.58
CA LEU A 1039 -21.26 -16.18 16.56
C LEU A 1039 -22.27 -16.78 17.57
N PRO A 1040 -21.82 -17.65 18.50
CA PRO A 1040 -22.71 -18.38 19.41
C PRO A 1040 -23.31 -17.49 20.52
N LEU A 1041 -22.67 -16.38 20.86
CA LEU A 1041 -23.12 -15.49 21.93
C LEU A 1041 -23.76 -14.22 21.37
N ARG A 1042 -24.88 -13.81 21.98
CA ARG A 1042 -25.61 -12.59 21.64
C ARG A 1042 -26.05 -11.82 22.87
N GLY A 1043 -25.96 -10.50 22.79
CA GLY A 1043 -26.44 -9.55 23.79
C GLY A 1043 -27.06 -8.33 23.13
N TYR A 1044 -27.58 -7.40 23.93
CA TYR A 1044 -28.21 -6.17 23.45
C TYR A 1044 -27.67 -4.96 24.23
N TYR A 1045 -27.54 -3.82 23.53
CA TYR A 1045 -27.20 -2.51 24.11
C TYR A 1045 -28.25 -1.47 23.76
#